data_AF-A0A956SC20-F1
#
_entry.id   AF-A0A956SC20-F1
#
_cell.length_a   1.000
_cell.length_b   1.000
_cell.length_c   1.000
_cell.angle_alpha   90.00
_cell.angle_beta   90.00
_cell.angle_gamma   90.00
#
_symmetry.space_group_name_H-M   'P 1'
#
loop_
_entity.id
_entity.type
_entity.pdbx_description
1 polymer ?
#
loop_
_entity_poly.entity_id
_entity_poly.type
_entity_poly.pdbx_seq_one_letter_code
_entity_poly.pdbx_strand_id
1 'polypeptide(L)'
;MHILTMVVFWIATSALLLLPGAFAARSIPALWDRIGPGERILPAFLLSAAWIGVVWGVCLPVLPTVDGAGTVWIVGTIALGVLQAVLRRRRAGGRVVESASGSFGGKLASAWRLLRPGSRWTTITALALIGFAWIVVVRDGGALGYVHDSLDFIAFVRRMLESGQIDIVSAAYRDSAGLGPDPRRGAFHLGMALVCWATGTDPVDMWRWLPSVLTPLALWIFFATFRRVLSSSRSALFALGFLLAALLFGPEAFLQNLAYASRLGWVYSWVALWAVAYFLDLERWERTPPSDWSAHAFPTERAGRPGRSVALLAIVAPTVLLGVHVLSALQCVVALAGFAWAWALARKEPRPIRRWLFSIPLASFVLLLPFLGLKLLQSYSTANPIFDHPQGLLYVGKGMMLLAPENFARWFGWPGLLAMLLLLPLLRRTFESRAHAYLVGGSVVASLVLLNPLATWVIEKAGAHSLLFRMLYVAPIYPILGYYGDWALRRFRDPQNWWRVALAGIYLLGAAGMLVLETKQAISFFQRSSASRAPWAESGPLRDALEWLDAADPEPSVVVSDPTTNYQIPAYSAHYAISPFHQHSSPADDRAVERIRDALAILNPYVPMDRTLELLRQYDADYVLLNQSFPRSYFFFLTAITPETFETDRKKFEQYPQIFRRVYEKDDVFIYRFVDPGTDFHAPDPVNPYLVLSATAAGGRPADDLARALGATPLGISAVDGLELLGVIPTSREVEQGETLELVTYYRQTGPAGPLPAYAFYRLETAWPDRWFLSRFVGKPYQTFYEQEKNVVLRFGAPRTALDSEFPNYLWEEGAVYLDTVSIPVPRNAVPGLYTLSVKLERAAFSPNHELRDYMDLDDSLQGKPVLEIRVIAAGDETPSS
;
A
#
# COMPACT_ATOMS: atom_id res chain seq x y z
N MET A 1 25.69 -4.75 -5.76
CA MET A 1 26.27 -4.75 -4.40
C MET A 1 27.15 -5.99 -4.18
N HIS A 2 28.39 -5.83 -3.69
CA HIS A 2 29.27 -6.97 -3.37
C HIS A 2 28.72 -7.76 -2.16
N ILE A 3 28.97 -9.07 -2.10
CA ILE A 3 28.51 -9.96 -1.01
C ILE A 3 28.93 -9.41 0.37
N LEU A 4 30.13 -8.83 0.48
CA LEU A 4 30.62 -8.24 1.72
C LEU A 4 29.74 -7.07 2.19
N THR A 5 29.43 -6.12 1.30
CA THR A 5 28.54 -4.98 1.59
C THR A 5 27.16 -5.47 2.04
N MET A 6 26.64 -6.54 1.41
CA MET A 6 25.38 -7.17 1.82
C MET A 6 25.41 -7.70 3.24
N VAL A 7 26.48 -8.42 3.60
CA VAL A 7 26.64 -8.98 4.95
C VAL A 7 26.78 -7.87 5.98
N VAL A 8 27.55 -6.82 5.69
CA VAL A 8 27.66 -5.64 6.57
C VAL A 8 26.31 -4.96 6.77
N PHE A 9 25.56 -4.75 5.69
CA PHE A 9 24.20 -4.21 5.72
C PHE A 9 23.25 -5.06 6.59
N TRP A 10 23.27 -6.39 6.43
CA TRP A 10 22.46 -7.30 7.26
C TRP A 10 22.81 -7.24 8.74
N ILE A 11 24.11 -7.17 9.06
CA ILE A 11 24.59 -7.06 10.44
C ILE A 11 24.15 -5.73 11.05
N ALA A 12 24.37 -4.61 10.36
CA ALA A 12 24.01 -3.27 10.82
C ALA A 12 22.49 -3.14 11.03
N THR A 13 21.70 -3.60 10.06
CA THR A 13 20.23 -3.59 10.16
C THR A 13 19.74 -4.46 11.32
N SER A 14 20.27 -5.67 11.48
CA SER A 14 19.91 -6.55 12.59
C SER A 14 20.32 -5.97 13.94
N ALA A 15 21.48 -5.31 14.00
CA ALA A 15 21.96 -4.62 15.19
C ALA A 15 21.01 -3.49 15.60
N LEU A 16 20.62 -2.64 14.65
CA LEU A 16 19.65 -1.57 14.84
C LEU A 16 18.31 -2.10 15.38
N LEU A 17 17.79 -3.15 14.75
CA LEU A 17 16.45 -3.67 15.01
C LEU A 17 16.33 -4.55 16.27
N LEU A 18 17.44 -5.06 16.82
CA LEU A 18 17.38 -6.07 17.89
C LEU A 18 18.25 -5.76 19.12
N LEU A 19 19.42 -5.13 19.00
CA LEU A 19 20.37 -5.05 20.12
C LEU A 19 19.88 -4.18 21.28
N PRO A 20 19.43 -2.93 21.07
CA PRO A 20 19.00 -2.07 22.18
C PRO A 20 17.85 -2.70 22.96
N GLY A 21 16.86 -3.24 22.23
CA GLY A 21 15.72 -3.92 22.82
C GLY A 21 16.09 -5.24 23.49
N ALA A 22 17.09 -5.98 23.00
CA ALA A 22 17.59 -7.17 23.69
C ALA A 22 18.26 -6.81 25.03
N PHE A 23 19.03 -5.72 25.11
CA PHE A 23 19.61 -5.24 26.37
C PHE A 23 18.52 -4.77 27.35
N ALA A 24 17.53 -4.03 26.87
CA ALA A 24 16.38 -3.60 27.66
C ALA A 24 15.55 -4.79 28.17
N ALA A 25 15.19 -5.73 27.29
CA ALA A 25 14.42 -6.93 27.64
C ALA A 25 15.17 -7.81 28.66
N ARG A 26 16.48 -7.99 28.51
CA ARG A 26 17.33 -8.74 29.47
C ARG A 26 17.34 -8.16 30.88
N SER A 27 17.08 -6.86 31.01
CA SER A 27 17.01 -6.20 32.32
C SER A 27 15.72 -6.54 33.07
N ILE A 28 14.70 -7.02 32.35
CA ILE A 28 13.36 -7.35 32.83
C ILE A 28 13.20 -8.89 32.82
N PRO A 29 13.37 -9.60 33.96
CA PRO A 29 13.34 -11.07 34.00
C PRO A 29 12.09 -11.69 33.36
N ALA A 30 10.95 -11.02 33.51
CA ALA A 30 9.68 -11.43 32.90
C ALA A 30 9.75 -11.55 31.37
N LEU A 31 10.54 -10.69 30.72
CA LEU A 31 10.64 -10.59 29.27
C LEU A 31 11.80 -11.41 28.68
N TRP A 32 12.64 -12.02 29.51
CA TRP A 32 13.83 -12.72 29.00
C TRP A 32 14.02 -14.12 29.58
N ASP A 33 13.85 -14.27 30.89
CA ASP A 33 14.13 -15.52 31.60
C ASP A 33 12.92 -16.47 31.54
N ARG A 34 11.70 -15.92 31.40
CA ARG A 34 10.44 -16.68 31.40
C ARG A 34 9.87 -17.00 30.01
N ILE A 35 10.53 -16.58 28.93
CA ILE A 35 10.16 -16.92 27.56
C ILE A 35 11.21 -17.82 26.92
N GLY A 36 10.74 -18.73 26.04
CA GLY A 36 11.64 -19.58 25.28
C GLY A 36 12.60 -18.75 24.42
N PRO A 37 13.81 -19.26 24.13
CA PRO A 37 14.83 -18.50 23.39
C PRO A 37 14.33 -17.99 22.04
N GLY A 38 13.51 -18.79 21.35
CA GLY A 38 12.88 -18.40 20.10
C GLY A 38 11.92 -17.20 20.23
N GLU A 39 11.30 -17.00 21.39
CA GLU A 39 10.37 -15.87 21.58
C GLU A 39 11.06 -14.59 22.06
N ARG A 40 12.34 -14.65 22.47
CA ARG A 40 13.09 -13.47 22.95
C ARG A 40 13.26 -12.36 21.91
N ILE A 41 13.12 -12.73 20.64
CA ILE A 41 13.20 -11.78 19.53
C ILE A 41 12.00 -10.83 19.51
N LEU A 42 10.83 -11.23 20.03
CA LEU A 42 9.62 -10.40 20.04
C LEU A 42 9.78 -9.13 20.92
N PRO A 43 10.09 -9.24 22.23
CA PRO A 43 10.30 -8.05 23.05
C PRO A 43 11.55 -7.27 22.63
N ALA A 44 12.60 -7.95 22.12
CA ALA A 44 13.78 -7.28 21.60
C ALA A 44 13.47 -6.39 20.38
N PHE A 45 12.65 -6.89 19.46
CA PHE A 45 12.25 -6.15 18.27
C PHE A 45 11.39 -4.93 18.61
N LEU A 46 10.38 -5.10 19.47
CA LEU A 46 9.51 -3.99 19.89
C LEU A 46 10.26 -2.91 20.68
N LEU A 47 11.12 -3.30 21.62
CA LEU A 47 11.87 -2.34 22.44
C LEU A 47 12.96 -1.62 21.65
N SER A 48 13.52 -2.24 20.60
CA SER A 48 14.46 -1.55 19.71
C SER A 48 13.75 -0.48 18.88
N ALA A 49 12.52 -0.74 18.42
CA ALA A 49 11.71 0.26 17.75
C ALA A 49 11.35 1.43 18.69
N ALA A 50 11.01 1.14 19.95
CA ALA A 50 10.85 2.18 20.98
C ALA A 50 12.11 3.02 21.16
N TRP A 51 13.28 2.36 21.18
CA TRP A 51 14.56 3.03 21.29
C TRP A 51 14.83 3.96 20.11
N ILE A 52 14.57 3.52 18.87
CA ILE A 52 14.67 4.38 17.68
C ILE A 52 13.73 5.59 17.79
N GLY A 53 12.51 5.39 18.30
CA GLY A 53 11.57 6.48 18.57
C GLY A 53 12.10 7.50 19.60
N VAL A 54 12.78 7.03 20.66
CA VAL A 54 13.45 7.90 21.65
C VAL A 54 14.60 8.68 21.01
N VAL A 55 15.46 8.01 20.24
CA VAL A 55 16.56 8.67 19.51
C VAL A 55 15.98 9.77 18.62
N TRP A 56 14.96 9.45 17.83
CA TRP A 56 14.29 10.42 16.96
C TRP A 56 13.70 11.60 17.74
N GLY A 57 12.95 11.34 18.81
CA GLY A 57 12.33 12.40 19.62
C GLY A 57 13.31 13.28 20.40
N VAL A 58 14.51 12.78 20.72
CA VAL A 58 15.58 13.59 21.33
C VAL A 58 16.36 14.38 20.28
N CYS A 59 16.66 13.76 19.13
CA CYS A 59 17.48 14.40 18.10
C CYS A 59 16.72 15.51 17.39
N LEU A 60 15.44 15.30 17.07
CA LEU A 60 14.63 16.29 16.35
C LEU A 60 14.65 17.70 17.00
N PRO A 61 14.51 17.86 18.33
CA PRO A 61 14.61 19.18 18.98
C PRO A 61 16.03 19.61 19.42
N VAL A 62 16.99 18.70 19.58
CA VAL A 62 18.30 19.02 20.21
C VAL A 62 19.47 18.95 19.23
N LEU A 63 19.50 17.92 18.39
CA LEU A 63 20.57 17.62 17.43
C LEU A 63 19.93 17.03 16.17
N PRO A 64 19.29 17.85 15.32
CA PRO A 64 18.48 17.37 14.20
C PRO A 64 19.35 16.88 13.04
N THR A 65 20.46 16.20 13.33
CA THR A 65 21.39 15.67 12.34
C THR A 65 21.46 14.15 12.39
N VAL A 66 21.73 13.52 11.24
CA VAL A 66 21.90 12.06 11.14
C VAL A 66 23.09 11.60 12.00
N ASP A 67 24.20 12.34 11.99
CA ASP A 67 25.36 12.08 12.84
C ASP A 67 25.03 12.17 14.35
N GLY A 68 24.24 13.18 14.71
CA GLY A 68 23.73 13.36 16.07
C GLY A 68 22.90 12.17 16.51
N ALA A 69 21.96 11.74 15.66
CA ALA A 69 21.15 10.55 15.90
C ALA A 69 21.97 9.26 15.98
N GLY A 70 22.97 9.10 15.11
CA GLY A 70 23.91 7.97 15.15
C GLY A 70 24.66 7.92 16.48
N THR A 71 25.18 9.07 16.91
CA THR A 71 25.89 9.21 18.19
C THR A 71 24.99 8.88 19.39
N VAL A 72 23.79 9.45 19.45
CA VAL A 72 22.81 9.18 20.51
C VAL A 72 22.42 7.70 20.53
N TRP A 73 22.22 7.09 19.36
CA TRP A 73 21.90 5.67 19.25
C TRP A 73 23.04 4.79 19.77
N ILE A 74 24.29 5.04 19.35
CA ILE A 74 25.47 4.26 19.77
C ILE A 74 25.69 4.41 21.28
N VAL A 75 25.79 5.64 21.78
CA VAL A 75 26.09 5.93 23.19
C VAL A 75 24.99 5.37 24.09
N GLY A 76 23.73 5.58 23.74
CA GLY A 76 22.63 5.07 24.55
C GLY A 76 22.52 3.53 24.51
N THR A 77 22.84 2.89 23.38
CA THR A 77 22.90 1.42 23.30
C THR A 77 24.02 0.84 24.17
N ILE A 78 25.20 1.46 24.15
CA ILE A 78 26.32 1.09 25.04
C ILE A 78 25.92 1.30 26.51
N ALA A 79 25.31 2.43 26.84
CA ALA A 79 24.84 2.73 28.19
C ALA A 79 23.81 1.69 28.69
N LEU A 80 22.87 1.27 27.84
CA LEU A 80 21.94 0.18 28.14
C LEU A 80 22.67 -1.14 28.41
N GLY A 81 23.69 -1.47 27.61
CA GLY A 81 24.52 -2.66 27.82
C GLY A 81 25.30 -2.63 29.15
N VAL A 82 25.92 -1.50 29.47
CA VAL A 82 26.65 -1.29 30.74
C VAL A 82 25.70 -1.37 31.93
N LEU A 83 24.56 -0.67 31.87
CA LEU A 83 23.53 -0.74 32.91
C LEU A 83 23.07 -2.17 33.13
N GLN A 84 22.81 -2.91 32.06
CA GLN A 84 22.42 -4.31 32.13
C GLN A 84 23.51 -5.18 32.79
N ALA A 85 24.79 -4.94 32.48
CA ALA A 85 25.92 -5.65 33.10
C ALA A 85 26.02 -5.34 34.61
N VAL A 86 25.82 -4.09 35.01
CA VAL A 86 25.80 -3.66 36.43
C VAL A 86 24.63 -4.30 37.17
N LEU A 87 23.43 -4.27 36.60
CA LEU A 87 22.23 -4.90 37.19
C LEU A 87 22.43 -6.41 37.37
N ARG A 88 23.10 -7.07 36.42
CA ARG A 88 23.46 -8.50 36.52
C ARG A 88 24.47 -8.76 37.63
N ARG A 89 25.54 -7.97 37.74
CA ARG A 89 26.53 -8.09 38.82
C ARG A 89 25.89 -7.91 40.19
N ARG A 90 25.00 -6.92 40.37
CA ARG A 90 24.27 -6.72 41.63
C ARG A 90 23.38 -7.90 41.99
N ARG A 91 22.69 -8.51 41.01
CA ARG A 91 21.88 -9.73 41.25
C ARG A 91 22.74 -10.96 41.56
N ALA A 92 23.93 -11.06 40.95
CA ALA A 92 24.86 -12.16 41.20
C ALA A 92 25.55 -12.04 42.58
N GLY A 93 25.91 -10.82 43.00
CA GLY A 93 26.57 -10.57 44.29
C GLY A 93 25.72 -10.86 45.54
N GLY A 94 24.41 -11.08 45.38
CA GLY A 94 23.51 -11.51 46.46
C GLY A 94 23.28 -13.02 46.55
N ARG A 95 23.85 -13.82 45.63
CA ARG A 95 23.81 -15.29 45.71
C ARG A 95 25.22 -15.79 46.01
N VAL A 96 25.43 -16.29 47.22
CA VAL A 96 26.62 -17.08 47.57
C VAL A 96 26.78 -18.15 46.49
N VAL A 97 27.94 -18.15 45.86
CA VAL A 97 28.30 -19.06 44.78
C VAL A 97 28.42 -20.46 45.36
N GLU A 98 27.31 -21.20 45.43
CA GLU A 98 27.39 -22.65 45.52
C GLU A 98 28.04 -23.16 44.22
N SER A 99 29.13 -23.90 44.41
CA SER A 99 30.11 -24.28 43.40
C SER A 99 29.48 -24.78 42.11
N ALA A 100 29.87 -24.15 40.99
CA ALA A 100 29.55 -24.57 39.64
C ALA A 100 30.36 -25.82 39.24
N SER A 101 29.98 -27.00 39.75
CA SER A 101 30.38 -28.30 39.20
C SER A 101 29.41 -28.84 38.13
N GLY A 102 28.42 -28.02 37.72
CA GLY A 102 27.47 -28.38 36.68
C GLY A 102 28.15 -28.52 35.31
N SER A 103 28.32 -29.77 34.86
CA SER A 103 28.98 -30.12 33.60
C SER A 103 28.41 -29.33 32.41
N PHE A 104 29.30 -28.91 31.51
CA PHE A 104 28.97 -28.21 30.27
C PHE A 104 27.94 -28.99 29.42
N GLY A 105 27.94 -30.33 29.54
CA GLY A 105 26.95 -31.23 28.91
C GLY A 105 25.51 -31.02 29.40
N GLY A 106 25.30 -30.62 30.66
CA GLY A 106 23.96 -30.31 31.19
C GLY A 106 23.34 -29.05 30.59
N LYS A 107 24.16 -28.03 30.27
CA LYS A 107 23.70 -26.79 29.62
C LYS A 107 23.32 -27.03 28.16
N LEU A 108 24.12 -27.81 27.42
CA LEU A 108 23.76 -28.26 26.07
C LEU A 108 22.49 -29.13 26.11
N ALA A 109 22.41 -30.14 26.98
CA ALA A 109 21.20 -30.96 27.11
C ALA A 109 19.95 -30.15 27.51
N SER A 110 20.10 -29.08 28.31
CA SER A 110 19.00 -28.15 28.62
C SER A 110 18.60 -27.27 27.43
N ALA A 111 19.57 -26.85 26.62
CA ALA A 111 19.32 -26.15 25.36
C ALA A 111 18.60 -27.05 24.34
N TRP A 112 18.89 -28.35 24.34
CA TRP A 112 18.22 -29.36 23.51
C TRP A 112 16.86 -29.84 24.09
N ARG A 113 16.63 -29.67 25.41
CA ARG A 113 15.32 -29.86 26.08
C ARG A 113 14.36 -28.68 25.89
N LEU A 114 14.81 -27.55 25.33
CA LEU A 114 13.96 -26.42 24.90
C LEU A 114 13.01 -26.76 23.73
N LEU A 115 13.10 -27.99 23.22
CA LEU A 115 12.21 -28.59 22.21
C LEU A 115 11.25 -29.62 22.84
N ARG A 116 10.35 -29.18 23.74
CA ARG A 116 9.20 -29.97 24.25
C ARG A 116 7.90 -29.15 24.16
N PRO A 117 6.72 -29.79 24.08
CA PRO A 117 6.19 -30.64 23.02
C PRO A 117 5.31 -29.82 22.06
N GLY A 118 5.94 -29.12 21.12
CA GLY A 118 5.57 -29.23 19.70
C GLY A 118 6.57 -30.20 19.07
N SER A 119 6.20 -30.95 18.02
CA SER A 119 7.18 -31.86 17.41
C SER A 119 8.37 -31.03 16.93
N ARG A 120 9.62 -31.48 17.18
CA ARG A 120 10.82 -30.87 16.59
C ARG A 120 10.63 -30.57 15.10
N TRP A 121 9.90 -31.46 14.44
CA TRP A 121 9.40 -31.32 13.08
C TRP A 121 8.63 -30.02 12.82
N THR A 122 7.68 -29.59 13.65
CA THR A 122 6.97 -28.31 13.41
C THR A 122 7.90 -27.10 13.36
N THR A 123 8.92 -27.04 14.23
CA THR A 123 9.90 -25.95 14.20
C THR A 123 10.80 -26.07 12.97
N ILE A 124 11.29 -27.27 12.66
CA ILE A 124 12.11 -27.52 11.45
C ILE A 124 11.33 -27.12 10.19
N THR A 125 10.07 -27.54 10.07
CA THR A 125 9.21 -27.17 8.93
C THR A 125 8.95 -25.67 8.90
N ALA A 126 8.70 -25.01 10.04
CA ALA A 126 8.56 -23.56 10.08
C ALA A 126 9.83 -22.85 9.59
N LEU A 127 11.01 -23.28 10.05
CA LEU A 127 12.30 -22.75 9.58
C LEU A 127 12.53 -23.01 8.09
N ALA A 128 12.12 -24.17 7.57
CA ALA A 128 12.20 -24.47 6.14
C ALA A 128 11.29 -23.55 5.31
N LEU A 129 10.05 -23.30 5.75
CA LEU A 129 9.13 -22.37 5.09
C LEU A 129 9.66 -20.92 5.14
N ILE A 130 10.23 -20.52 6.28
CA ILE A 130 10.87 -19.20 6.44
C ILE A 130 12.08 -19.08 5.53
N GLY A 131 12.94 -20.11 5.48
CA GLY A 131 14.11 -20.14 4.61
C GLY A 131 13.72 -20.09 3.12
N PHE A 132 12.65 -20.79 2.73
CA PHE A 132 12.10 -20.71 1.39
C PHE A 132 11.64 -19.30 1.03
N ALA A 133 10.80 -18.66 1.87
CA ALA A 133 10.38 -17.28 1.63
C ALA A 133 11.57 -16.31 1.59
N TRP A 134 12.55 -16.50 2.48
CA TRP A 134 13.76 -15.69 2.49
C TRP A 134 14.54 -15.80 1.18
N ILE A 135 14.74 -17.01 0.65
CA ILE A 135 15.40 -17.23 -0.66
C ILE A 135 14.63 -16.52 -1.77
N VAL A 136 13.29 -16.61 -1.78
CA VAL A 136 12.46 -15.92 -2.78
C VAL A 136 12.64 -14.41 -2.70
N VAL A 137 12.64 -13.83 -1.50
CA VAL A 137 12.81 -12.38 -1.29
C VAL A 137 14.25 -11.93 -1.59
N VAL A 138 15.27 -12.73 -1.26
CA VAL A 138 16.67 -12.44 -1.62
C VAL A 138 16.86 -12.44 -3.14
N ARG A 139 16.20 -13.36 -3.86
CA ARG A 139 16.26 -13.42 -5.32
C ARG A 139 15.57 -12.23 -5.97
N ASP A 140 14.39 -11.87 -5.47
CA ASP A 140 13.52 -10.87 -6.08
C ASP A 140 13.81 -9.43 -5.62
N GLY A 141 14.42 -9.26 -4.44
CA GLY A 141 14.58 -7.97 -3.78
C GLY A 141 13.27 -7.39 -3.24
N GLY A 142 13.38 -6.19 -2.67
CA GLY A 142 12.24 -5.33 -2.37
C GLY A 142 11.56 -4.80 -3.62
N ALA A 143 10.29 -4.42 -3.51
CA ALA A 143 9.57 -3.85 -4.64
C ALA A 143 10.19 -2.48 -5.01
N LEU A 144 10.69 -2.41 -6.23
CA LEU A 144 11.25 -1.24 -6.89
C LEU A 144 10.74 -1.23 -8.32
N GLY A 145 10.44 -0.04 -8.81
CA GLY A 145 9.91 0.17 -10.14
C GLY A 145 9.41 1.61 -10.27
N TYR A 146 9.29 2.09 -11.50
CA TYR A 146 9.01 3.50 -11.77
C TYR A 146 7.62 3.97 -11.31
N VAL A 147 6.73 3.04 -10.92
CA VAL A 147 5.40 3.33 -10.36
C VAL A 147 5.25 2.91 -8.90
N HIS A 148 6.32 2.49 -8.24
CA HIS A 148 6.24 2.02 -6.85
C HIS A 148 6.47 3.15 -5.85
N ASP A 149 5.61 3.23 -4.84
CA ASP A 149 5.69 4.14 -3.68
C ASP A 149 7.06 4.17 -2.98
N SER A 150 7.88 3.14 -3.18
CA SER A 150 9.22 3.01 -2.61
C SER A 150 10.11 4.19 -2.94
N LEU A 151 9.94 4.78 -4.11
CA LEU A 151 10.80 5.86 -4.60
C LEU A 151 10.69 7.12 -3.72
N ASP A 152 9.50 7.44 -3.22
CA ASP A 152 9.31 8.54 -2.27
C ASP A 152 10.00 8.30 -0.92
N PHE A 153 9.96 7.07 -0.44
CA PHE A 153 10.64 6.72 0.81
C PHE A 153 12.16 6.66 0.65
N ILE A 154 12.64 6.23 -0.52
CA ILE A 154 14.06 6.27 -0.89
C ILE A 154 14.53 7.71 -0.96
N ALA A 155 13.81 8.58 -1.69
CA ALA A 155 14.08 10.00 -1.78
C ALA A 155 14.16 10.64 -0.39
N PHE A 156 13.22 10.27 0.49
CA PHE A 156 13.23 10.74 1.87
C PHE A 156 14.47 10.33 2.67
N VAL A 157 14.90 9.07 2.53
CA VAL A 157 16.15 8.61 3.18
C VAL A 157 17.37 9.28 2.57
N ARG A 158 17.43 9.39 1.24
CA ARG A 158 18.52 10.04 0.51
C ARG A 158 18.70 11.48 0.96
N ARG A 159 17.61 12.25 1.02
CA ARG A 159 17.66 13.66 1.45
C ARG A 159 18.17 13.84 2.87
N MET A 160 17.82 12.94 3.79
CA MET A 160 18.37 12.97 5.15
C MET A 160 19.90 12.76 5.15
N LEU A 161 20.41 11.90 4.26
CA LEU A 161 21.84 11.64 4.15
C LEU A 161 22.59 12.81 3.51
N GLU A 162 22.04 13.39 2.44
CA GLU A 162 22.68 14.50 1.69
C GLU A 162 22.69 15.80 2.47
N SER A 163 21.57 16.16 3.08
CA SER A 163 21.50 17.36 3.93
C SER A 163 22.18 17.18 5.29
N GLY A 164 22.38 15.92 5.70
CA GLY A 164 22.77 15.54 7.05
C GLY A 164 21.72 15.88 8.12
N GLN A 165 20.53 16.38 7.74
CA GLN A 165 19.46 16.81 8.63
C GLN A 165 18.34 15.77 8.74
N ILE A 166 17.66 15.76 9.89
CA ILE A 166 16.44 15.00 10.14
C ILE A 166 15.24 15.88 9.78
N ASP A 167 14.79 15.80 8.53
CA ASP A 167 13.57 16.47 8.07
C ASP A 167 12.37 15.51 8.12
N ILE A 168 11.16 16.06 8.31
CA ILE A 168 9.88 15.35 8.36
C ILE A 168 8.84 15.87 7.35
N VAL A 169 9.14 16.96 6.62
CA VAL A 169 8.19 17.67 5.76
C VAL A 169 8.13 17.07 4.36
N SER A 170 9.18 17.22 3.55
CA SER A 170 9.29 16.54 2.27
C SER A 170 10.73 16.52 1.78
N ALA A 171 11.10 15.48 1.05
CA ALA A 171 12.43 15.33 0.48
C ALA A 171 12.48 15.53 -1.03
N ALA A 172 11.33 15.54 -1.70
CA ALA A 172 11.26 15.54 -3.15
C ALA A 172 11.36 16.94 -3.76
N TYR A 173 11.03 17.99 -3.00
CA TYR A 173 10.90 19.34 -3.54
C TYR A 173 11.82 20.31 -2.81
N ARG A 174 12.38 21.26 -3.56
CA ARG A 174 13.18 22.35 -3.01
C ARG A 174 12.32 23.35 -2.24
N ASP A 175 11.16 23.69 -2.81
CA ASP A 175 10.15 24.53 -2.17
C ASP A 175 9.29 23.69 -1.21
N SER A 176 9.49 23.90 0.09
CA SER A 176 8.70 23.28 1.15
C SER A 176 7.51 24.13 1.62
N ALA A 177 7.24 25.27 0.99
CA ALA A 177 6.12 26.13 1.39
C ALA A 177 4.77 25.42 1.17
N GLY A 178 3.91 25.44 2.19
CA GLY A 178 2.61 24.76 2.20
C GLY A 178 2.67 23.28 2.59
N LEU A 179 3.86 22.66 2.62
CA LEU A 179 3.99 21.25 2.98
C LEU A 179 3.97 21.05 4.51
N GLY A 180 3.05 20.22 4.98
CA GLY A 180 3.09 19.70 6.35
C GLY A 180 3.97 18.46 6.48
N PRO A 181 4.32 18.04 7.72
CA PRO A 181 5.00 16.77 7.94
C PRO A 181 4.22 15.59 7.38
N ASP A 182 4.85 14.68 6.62
CA ASP A 182 4.16 13.49 6.13
C ASP A 182 3.82 12.53 7.30
N PRO A 183 2.53 12.20 7.54
CA PRO A 183 2.12 11.33 8.65
C PRO A 183 2.54 9.87 8.49
N ARG A 184 3.02 9.49 7.29
CA ARG A 184 3.52 8.16 6.93
C ARG A 184 5.02 8.03 7.20
N ARG A 185 5.72 9.15 7.47
CA ARG A 185 7.17 9.22 7.70
C ARG A 185 7.50 9.50 9.18
N GLY A 186 8.72 9.15 9.58
CA GLY A 186 9.16 9.28 10.97
C GLY A 186 10.40 8.46 11.32
N ALA A 187 10.50 8.08 12.60
CA ALA A 187 11.61 7.38 13.22
C ALA A 187 12.08 6.11 12.47
N PHE A 188 11.18 5.39 11.80
CA PHE A 188 11.57 4.24 10.98
C PHE A 188 12.53 4.63 9.84
N HIS A 189 12.24 5.72 9.14
CA HIS A 189 13.05 6.21 8.03
C HIS A 189 14.38 6.78 8.53
N LEU A 190 14.40 7.43 9.70
CA LEU A 190 15.65 7.77 10.38
C LEU A 190 16.47 6.49 10.65
N GLY A 191 15.84 5.42 11.13
CA GLY A 191 16.52 4.14 11.32
C GLY A 191 17.17 3.64 10.03
N MET A 192 16.51 3.79 8.88
CA MET A 192 17.06 3.40 7.58
C MET A 192 18.19 4.31 7.13
N ALA A 193 18.07 5.64 7.34
CA ALA A 193 19.15 6.58 7.11
C ALA A 193 20.39 6.24 7.97
N LEU A 194 20.22 5.90 9.24
CA LEU A 194 21.31 5.47 10.12
C LEU A 194 22.01 4.21 9.61
N VAL A 195 21.27 3.26 9.03
CA VAL A 195 21.87 2.06 8.41
C VAL A 195 22.67 2.45 7.18
N CYS A 196 22.12 3.29 6.30
CA CYS A 196 22.83 3.75 5.10
C CYS A 196 24.11 4.51 5.48
N TRP A 197 24.00 5.47 6.41
CA TRP A 197 25.12 6.21 6.98
C TRP A 197 26.20 5.31 7.57
N ALA A 198 25.82 4.33 8.40
CA ALA A 198 26.79 3.44 9.06
C ALA A 198 27.48 2.46 8.10
N THR A 199 26.89 2.19 6.94
CA THR A 199 27.37 1.16 6.00
C THR A 199 27.89 1.71 4.68
N GLY A 200 27.63 2.99 4.37
CA GLY A 200 27.85 3.59 3.05
C GLY A 200 26.97 2.98 1.96
N THR A 201 25.87 2.29 2.32
CA THR A 201 24.96 1.68 1.32
C THR A 201 24.07 2.76 0.73
N ASP A 202 23.94 2.78 -0.60
CA ASP A 202 22.99 3.65 -1.30
C ASP A 202 21.54 3.34 -0.86
N PRO A 203 20.67 4.34 -0.64
CA PRO A 203 19.27 4.14 -0.24
C PRO A 203 18.47 3.19 -1.13
N VAL A 204 18.72 3.15 -2.44
CA VAL A 204 18.04 2.24 -3.38
C VAL A 204 18.45 0.80 -3.09
N ASP A 205 19.74 0.54 -2.93
CA ASP A 205 20.25 -0.78 -2.58
C ASP A 205 19.77 -1.20 -1.19
N MET A 206 19.77 -0.29 -0.22
CA MET A 206 19.19 -0.55 1.10
C MET A 206 17.73 -1.00 0.98
N TRP A 207 16.90 -0.28 0.21
CA TRP A 207 15.49 -0.64 0.03
C TRP A 207 15.32 -1.99 -0.66
N ARG A 208 16.16 -2.29 -1.67
CA ARG A 208 16.18 -3.58 -2.38
C ARG A 208 16.50 -4.74 -1.43
N TRP A 209 17.40 -4.55 -0.47
CA TRP A 209 17.85 -5.63 0.42
C TRP A 209 17.13 -5.70 1.76
N LEU A 210 16.51 -4.61 2.23
CA LEU A 210 15.86 -4.56 3.54
C LEU A 210 14.81 -5.66 3.76
N PRO A 211 13.93 -5.99 2.80
CA PRO A 211 12.97 -7.08 2.94
C PRO A 211 13.60 -8.45 3.22
N SER A 212 14.81 -8.71 2.74
CA SER A 212 15.53 -9.96 3.01
C SER A 212 15.91 -10.12 4.49
N VAL A 213 16.14 -9.01 5.20
CA VAL A 213 16.39 -9.01 6.65
C VAL A 213 15.07 -9.13 7.42
N LEU A 214 14.05 -8.41 6.97
CA LEU A 214 12.77 -8.31 7.67
C LEU A 214 11.90 -9.56 7.52
N THR A 215 11.94 -10.25 6.39
CA THR A 215 11.11 -11.43 6.09
C THR A 215 11.25 -12.55 7.12
N PRO A 216 12.46 -13.07 7.41
CA PRO A 216 12.61 -14.15 8.39
C PRO A 216 12.17 -13.72 9.78
N LEU A 217 12.44 -12.47 10.16
CA LEU A 217 12.01 -11.89 11.42
C LEU A 217 10.48 -11.82 11.53
N ALA A 218 9.81 -11.27 10.53
CA ALA A 218 8.37 -11.11 10.49
C ALA A 218 7.64 -12.47 10.52
N LEU A 219 8.05 -13.42 9.67
CA LEU A 219 7.46 -14.75 9.63
C LEU A 219 7.65 -15.52 10.93
N TRP A 220 8.81 -15.35 11.58
CA TRP A 220 9.04 -15.94 12.89
C TRP A 220 8.16 -15.31 13.98
N ILE A 221 7.98 -13.99 13.95
CA ILE A 221 7.06 -13.27 14.86
C ILE A 221 5.62 -13.79 14.67
N PHE A 222 5.15 -13.96 13.43
CA PHE A 222 3.84 -14.53 13.15
C PHE A 222 3.72 -15.94 13.71
N PHE A 223 4.68 -16.82 13.41
CA PHE A 223 4.69 -18.20 13.90
C PHE A 223 4.67 -18.27 15.43
N ALA A 224 5.52 -17.50 16.11
CA ALA A 224 5.58 -17.44 17.57
C ALA A 224 4.26 -16.95 18.18
N THR A 225 3.67 -15.91 17.58
CA THR A 225 2.39 -15.33 18.00
C THR A 225 1.25 -16.34 17.81
N PHE A 226 1.13 -16.94 16.62
CA PHE A 226 0.11 -17.94 16.32
C PHE A 226 0.22 -19.15 17.24
N ARG A 227 1.44 -19.65 17.48
CA ARG A 227 1.70 -20.79 18.36
C ARG A 227 1.22 -20.52 19.77
N ARG A 228 1.51 -19.34 20.29
CA ARG A 228 1.13 -18.92 21.64
C ARG A 228 -0.39 -18.75 21.76
N VAL A 229 -0.98 -18.05 20.81
CA VAL A 229 -2.40 -17.70 20.81
C VAL A 229 -3.29 -18.92 20.56
N LEU A 230 -2.96 -19.75 19.57
CA LEU A 230 -3.68 -20.98 19.24
C LEU A 230 -3.35 -22.13 20.20
N SER A 231 -2.31 -21.97 21.03
CA SER A 231 -1.80 -23.02 21.92
C SER A 231 -1.49 -24.34 21.19
N SER A 232 -1.11 -24.26 19.91
CA SER A 232 -0.84 -25.40 19.02
C SER A 232 0.24 -25.04 18.00
N SER A 233 1.36 -25.77 18.02
CA SER A 233 2.44 -25.58 17.03
C SER A 233 2.02 -26.03 15.64
N ARG A 234 1.11 -27.02 15.53
CA ARG A 234 0.60 -27.48 14.24
C ARG A 234 -0.34 -26.46 13.62
N SER A 235 -1.29 -25.93 14.39
CA SER A 235 -2.19 -24.88 13.88
C SER A 235 -1.42 -23.62 13.47
N ALA A 236 -0.38 -23.26 14.23
CA ALA A 236 0.51 -22.16 13.88
C ALA A 236 1.30 -22.42 12.59
N LEU A 237 1.74 -23.66 12.36
CA LEU A 237 2.42 -24.03 11.12
C LEU A 237 1.47 -23.96 9.91
N PHE A 238 0.22 -24.43 10.05
CA PHE A 238 -0.78 -24.28 8.98
C PHE A 238 -1.11 -22.81 8.73
N ALA A 239 -1.32 -22.02 9.78
CA ALA A 239 -1.55 -20.59 9.67
C ALA A 239 -0.40 -19.89 8.96
N LEU A 240 0.85 -20.24 9.30
CA LEU A 240 2.04 -19.74 8.61
C LEU A 240 2.07 -20.17 7.14
N GLY A 241 1.69 -21.40 6.81
CA GLY A 241 1.62 -21.87 5.41
C GLY A 241 0.59 -21.10 4.56
N PHE A 242 -0.62 -20.89 5.08
CA PHE A 242 -1.64 -20.07 4.40
C PHE A 242 -1.21 -18.61 4.28
N LEU A 243 -0.63 -18.07 5.36
CA LEU A 243 -0.07 -16.73 5.35
C LEU A 243 1.01 -16.61 4.27
N LEU A 244 1.95 -17.56 4.21
CA LEU A 244 3.04 -17.58 3.24
C LEU A 244 2.50 -17.60 1.80
N ALA A 245 1.49 -18.44 1.53
CA ALA A 245 0.83 -18.49 0.23
C ALA A 245 0.25 -17.11 -0.14
N ALA A 246 -0.47 -16.48 0.78
CA ALA A 246 -1.06 -15.17 0.52
C ALA A 246 -0.03 -14.02 0.43
N LEU A 247 1.03 -14.05 1.25
CA LEU A 247 2.02 -12.98 1.31
C LEU A 247 3.06 -13.05 0.19
N LEU A 248 3.40 -14.26 -0.30
CA LEU A 248 4.33 -14.43 -1.42
C LEU A 248 3.66 -14.30 -2.78
N PHE A 249 2.42 -14.80 -2.92
CA PHE A 249 1.75 -14.94 -4.21
C PHE A 249 0.58 -14.00 -4.41
N GLY A 250 0.20 -13.26 -3.36
CA GLY A 250 -0.80 -12.22 -3.47
C GLY A 250 -0.34 -11.06 -4.37
N PRO A 251 -1.29 -10.32 -4.97
CA PRO A 251 -1.01 -9.22 -5.91
C PRO A 251 -0.16 -8.09 -5.29
N GLU A 252 -0.17 -7.97 -3.97
CA GLU A 252 0.54 -6.95 -3.21
C GLU A 252 1.99 -7.30 -2.87
N ALA A 253 2.47 -8.52 -3.17
CA ALA A 253 3.85 -8.96 -2.88
C ALA A 253 4.33 -8.52 -1.47
N PHE A 254 3.53 -8.83 -0.44
CA PHE A 254 3.66 -8.20 0.88
C PHE A 254 5.07 -8.31 1.47
N LEU A 255 5.74 -9.47 1.28
CA LEU A 255 7.08 -9.69 1.83
C LEU A 255 8.12 -8.78 1.17
N GLN A 256 8.06 -8.59 -0.15
CA GLN A 256 8.90 -7.63 -0.88
C GLN A 256 8.61 -6.19 -0.46
N ASN A 257 7.40 -5.92 0.05
CA ASN A 257 6.99 -4.63 0.60
C ASN A 257 7.25 -4.50 2.12
N LEU A 258 7.99 -5.41 2.77
CA LEU A 258 8.26 -5.27 4.21
C LEU A 258 9.05 -4.01 4.61
N ALA A 259 9.75 -3.39 3.65
CA ALA A 259 10.45 -2.12 3.82
C ALA A 259 9.50 -0.95 4.12
N TYR A 260 8.23 -1.03 3.72
CA TYR A 260 7.28 0.04 3.98
C TYR A 260 6.91 0.11 5.46
N ALA A 261 6.94 1.32 6.03
CA ALA A 261 6.63 1.57 7.43
C ALA A 261 5.25 1.02 7.84
N SER A 262 4.26 1.09 6.95
CA SER A 262 2.92 0.52 7.17
C SER A 262 2.92 -1.00 7.35
N ARG A 263 3.72 -1.71 6.55
CA ARG A 263 3.88 -3.17 6.53
C ARG A 263 4.65 -3.64 7.75
N LEU A 264 5.70 -2.92 8.13
CA LEU A 264 6.41 -3.17 9.38
C LEU A 264 5.53 -2.88 10.60
N GLY A 265 4.70 -1.83 10.52
CA GLY A 265 3.73 -1.47 11.54
C GLY A 265 2.73 -2.60 11.83
N TRP A 266 2.39 -3.38 10.79
CA TRP A 266 1.62 -4.59 10.96
C TRP A 266 2.36 -5.64 11.79
N VAL A 267 3.62 -5.94 11.47
CA VAL A 267 4.44 -6.91 12.21
C VAL A 267 4.52 -6.55 13.71
N TYR A 268 4.73 -5.27 14.04
CA TYR A 268 4.71 -4.80 15.42
C TYR A 268 3.34 -4.95 16.10
N SER A 269 2.24 -4.74 15.38
CA SER A 269 0.90 -4.97 15.90
C SER A 269 0.71 -6.42 16.37
N TRP A 270 1.28 -7.39 15.65
CA TRP A 270 1.29 -8.80 16.07
C TRP A 270 2.14 -9.06 17.31
N VAL A 271 3.27 -8.37 17.46
CA VAL A 271 4.06 -8.43 18.71
C VAL A 271 3.26 -7.91 19.90
N ALA A 272 2.48 -6.84 19.73
CA ALA A 272 1.61 -6.32 20.78
C ALA A 272 0.51 -7.34 21.17
N LEU A 273 -0.09 -8.01 20.20
CA LEU A 273 -1.05 -9.10 20.44
C LEU A 273 -0.39 -10.28 21.17
N TRP A 274 0.85 -10.65 20.81
CA TRP A 274 1.63 -11.64 21.55
C TRP A 274 1.88 -11.20 23.00
N ALA A 275 2.20 -9.93 23.24
CA ALA A 275 2.45 -9.42 24.59
C ALA A 275 1.20 -9.57 25.47
N VAL A 276 0.01 -9.23 24.97
CA VAL A 276 -1.26 -9.44 25.71
C VAL A 276 -1.49 -10.93 25.97
N ALA A 277 -1.24 -11.78 24.97
CA ALA A 277 -1.35 -13.23 25.12
C ALA A 277 -0.38 -13.79 26.18
N TYR A 278 0.85 -13.26 26.26
CA TYR A 278 1.85 -13.68 27.22
C TYR A 278 1.57 -13.15 28.63
N PHE A 279 1.08 -11.91 28.75
CA PHE A 279 0.59 -11.34 30.01
C PHE A 279 -0.45 -12.24 30.68
N LEU A 280 -1.41 -12.74 29.92
CA LEU A 280 -2.46 -13.62 30.42
C LEU A 280 -1.93 -14.96 30.92
N ASP A 281 -0.91 -15.52 30.24
CA ASP A 281 -0.25 -16.75 30.71
C ASP A 281 0.44 -16.54 32.05
N LEU A 282 1.13 -15.41 32.22
CA LEU A 282 1.83 -15.06 33.46
C LEU A 282 0.88 -14.82 34.64
N GLU A 283 -0.20 -14.05 34.45
CA GLU A 283 -1.17 -13.76 35.51
C GLU A 283 -1.92 -15.01 35.98
N ARG A 284 -2.18 -15.96 35.08
CA ARG A 284 -2.80 -17.24 35.45
C ARG A 284 -1.81 -18.15 36.15
N TRP A 285 -0.57 -18.20 35.67
CA TRP A 285 0.50 -18.98 36.29
C TRP A 285 0.72 -18.58 37.76
N GLU A 286 0.64 -17.28 38.07
CA GLU A 286 0.76 -16.78 39.44
C GLU A 286 -0.40 -17.18 40.36
N ARG A 287 -1.58 -17.50 39.80
CA ARG A 287 -2.78 -17.84 40.58
C ARG A 287 -3.01 -19.32 40.70
N THR A 288 -2.66 -20.07 39.66
CA THR A 288 -2.84 -21.52 39.59
C THR A 288 -1.60 -22.13 38.94
N PRO A 289 -0.47 -22.22 39.68
CA PRO A 289 0.71 -22.89 39.17
C PRO A 289 0.37 -24.36 38.84
N PRO A 290 0.82 -24.89 37.70
CA PRO A 290 0.61 -26.28 37.33
C PRO A 290 1.10 -27.24 38.42
N SER A 291 0.34 -28.30 38.70
CA SER A 291 0.61 -29.27 39.78
C SER A 291 1.89 -30.09 39.58
N ASP A 292 2.40 -30.16 38.36
CA ASP A 292 3.59 -30.88 37.92
C ASP A 292 4.91 -30.10 38.12
N TRP A 293 4.87 -28.91 38.72
CA TRP A 293 6.02 -28.00 38.84
C TRP A 293 6.58 -27.81 40.27
N SER A 294 6.22 -28.67 41.21
CA SER A 294 6.56 -28.55 42.64
C SER A 294 8.05 -28.61 43.02
N ALA A 295 8.98 -28.91 42.09
CA ALA A 295 10.40 -29.11 42.42
C ALA A 295 11.33 -27.90 42.15
N HIS A 296 10.89 -26.87 41.41
CA HIS A 296 11.72 -25.70 41.05
C HIS A 296 11.05 -24.38 41.44
N ALA A 297 10.63 -24.29 42.70
CA ALA A 297 10.05 -23.10 43.29
C ALA A 297 11.04 -21.91 43.17
N PHE A 298 10.73 -20.98 42.28
CA PHE A 298 11.37 -19.66 42.31
C PHE A 298 10.77 -18.86 43.48
N PRO A 299 11.57 -18.05 44.21
CA PRO A 299 11.08 -17.30 45.36
C PRO A 299 9.98 -16.32 44.93
N THR A 300 8.75 -16.58 45.39
CA THR A 300 7.50 -15.92 44.98
C THR A 300 7.26 -14.57 45.64
N GLU A 301 8.08 -14.14 46.61
CA GLU A 301 7.67 -13.04 47.50
C GLU A 301 8.23 -11.65 47.18
N ARG A 302 9.24 -11.49 46.31
CA ARG A 302 9.85 -10.15 46.07
C ARG A 302 10.03 -9.72 44.61
N ALA A 303 9.77 -10.59 43.63
CA ALA A 303 9.81 -10.20 42.22
C ALA A 303 8.47 -9.56 41.84
N GLY A 304 8.40 -8.23 41.81
CA GLY A 304 7.18 -7.46 41.50
C GLY A 304 6.42 -8.00 40.28
N ARG A 305 5.08 -7.95 40.34
CA ARG A 305 4.10 -8.56 39.41
C ARG A 305 4.54 -8.51 37.93
N PRO A 306 5.23 -9.54 37.41
CA PRO A 306 5.86 -9.54 36.09
C PRO A 306 4.85 -9.45 34.94
N GLY A 307 3.58 -9.83 35.16
CA GLY A 307 2.50 -9.58 34.21
C GLY A 307 2.37 -8.10 33.85
N ARG A 308 2.56 -7.19 34.82
CA ARG A 308 2.42 -5.73 34.57
C ARG A 308 3.46 -5.21 33.57
N SER A 309 4.70 -5.71 33.63
CA SER A 309 5.74 -5.30 32.68
C SER A 309 5.43 -5.72 31.24
N VAL A 310 4.79 -6.88 31.05
CA VAL A 310 4.34 -7.34 29.72
C VAL A 310 3.13 -6.54 29.23
N ALA A 311 2.19 -6.23 30.13
CA ALA A 311 1.06 -5.34 29.79
C ALA A 311 1.55 -3.94 29.37
N LEU A 312 2.59 -3.42 30.02
CA LEU A 312 3.20 -2.14 29.62
C LEU A 312 3.80 -2.18 28.20
N LEU A 313 4.37 -3.31 27.75
CA LEU A 313 4.82 -3.44 26.36
C LEU A 313 3.65 -3.31 25.37
N ALA A 314 2.52 -3.94 25.66
CA ALA A 314 1.32 -3.82 24.82
C ALA A 314 0.77 -2.39 24.81
N ILE A 315 0.87 -1.69 25.94
CA ILE A 315 0.42 -0.29 26.09
C ILE A 315 1.32 0.69 25.31
N VAL A 316 2.63 0.47 25.31
CA VAL A 316 3.61 1.36 24.66
C VAL A 316 3.73 1.08 23.16
N ALA A 317 3.40 -0.13 22.70
CA ALA A 317 3.56 -0.52 21.29
C ALA A 317 2.90 0.44 20.29
N PRO A 318 1.68 0.95 20.51
CA PRO A 318 1.10 1.93 19.61
C PRO A 318 1.87 3.25 19.54
N THR A 319 2.40 3.75 20.66
CA THR A 319 3.22 4.97 20.68
C THR A 319 4.51 4.78 19.87
N VAL A 320 5.11 3.59 19.93
CA VAL A 320 6.24 3.23 19.05
C VAL A 320 5.82 3.27 17.59
N LEU A 321 4.66 2.65 17.29
CA LEU A 321 4.10 2.62 15.95
C LEU A 321 3.79 4.00 15.40
N LEU A 322 3.47 4.98 16.24
CA LEU A 322 3.24 6.34 15.78
C LEU A 322 4.50 6.98 15.18
N GLY A 323 5.68 6.65 15.74
CA GLY A 323 6.96 7.04 15.16
C GLY A 323 7.30 6.28 13.86
N VAL A 324 6.66 5.15 13.60
CA VAL A 324 6.80 4.40 12.34
C VAL A 324 5.80 4.91 11.30
N HIS A 325 4.52 4.92 11.64
CA HIS A 325 3.40 5.34 10.80
C HIS A 325 2.12 5.55 11.64
N VAL A 326 1.49 6.73 11.55
CA VAL A 326 0.30 7.07 12.39
C VAL A 326 -0.85 6.06 12.27
N LEU A 327 -1.21 5.67 11.05
CA LEU A 327 -2.30 4.72 10.80
C LEU A 327 -2.00 3.33 11.35
N SER A 328 -0.73 2.91 11.40
CA SER A 328 -0.33 1.64 12.02
C SER A 328 -0.53 1.66 13.54
N ALA A 329 -0.35 2.82 14.19
CA ALA A 329 -0.65 2.97 15.61
C ALA A 329 -2.15 2.82 15.90
N LEU A 330 -3.00 3.49 15.13
CA LEU A 330 -4.47 3.38 15.24
C LEU A 330 -4.93 1.94 14.96
N GLN A 331 -4.41 1.33 13.90
CA GLN A 331 -4.63 -0.06 13.55
C GLN A 331 -4.28 -1.00 14.72
N CYS A 332 -3.13 -0.80 15.38
CA CYS A 332 -2.72 -1.59 16.53
C CYS A 332 -3.67 -1.40 17.73
N VAL A 333 -4.16 -0.18 18.00
CA VAL A 333 -5.13 0.05 19.08
C VAL A 333 -6.43 -0.69 18.81
N VAL A 334 -6.95 -0.64 17.58
CA VAL A 334 -8.17 -1.37 17.20
C VAL A 334 -7.95 -2.89 17.33
N ALA A 335 -6.80 -3.40 16.89
CA ALA A 335 -6.39 -4.79 17.07
C ALA A 335 -6.41 -5.21 18.55
N LEU A 336 -5.78 -4.39 19.40
CA LEU A 336 -5.68 -4.63 20.83
C LEU A 336 -7.05 -4.56 21.50
N ALA A 337 -7.90 -3.60 21.13
CA ALA A 337 -9.26 -3.48 21.60
C ALA A 337 -10.08 -4.73 21.25
N GLY A 338 -10.07 -5.11 19.97
CA GLY A 338 -10.80 -6.30 19.51
C GLY A 338 -10.34 -7.57 20.19
N PHE A 339 -9.03 -7.76 20.36
CA PHE A 339 -8.52 -8.93 21.06
C PHE A 339 -8.83 -8.89 22.57
N ALA A 340 -8.42 -7.83 23.27
CA ALA A 340 -8.46 -7.78 24.72
C ALA A 340 -9.91 -7.71 25.24
N TRP A 341 -10.78 -6.94 24.58
CA TRP A 341 -12.18 -6.81 25.01
C TRP A 341 -13.00 -8.05 24.66
N ALA A 342 -12.82 -8.65 23.49
CA ALA A 342 -13.47 -9.92 23.18
C ALA A 342 -13.07 -11.00 24.19
N TRP A 343 -11.80 -11.04 24.58
CA TRP A 343 -11.36 -11.93 25.65
C TRP A 343 -12.03 -11.62 26.98
N ALA A 344 -12.00 -10.35 27.40
CA ALA A 344 -12.56 -9.89 28.67
C ALA A 344 -14.07 -10.18 28.80
N LEU A 345 -14.80 -10.12 27.68
CA LEU A 345 -16.24 -10.34 27.59
C LEU A 345 -16.59 -11.83 27.45
N ALA A 346 -15.86 -12.56 26.60
CA ALA A 346 -16.14 -13.96 26.32
C ALA A 346 -15.63 -14.92 27.40
N ARG A 347 -14.66 -14.49 28.22
CA ARG A 347 -14.05 -15.33 29.25
C ARG A 347 -14.47 -14.86 30.63
N LYS A 348 -14.78 -15.82 31.52
CA LYS A 348 -15.01 -15.58 32.95
C LYS A 348 -13.68 -15.32 33.68
N GLU A 349 -12.89 -14.36 33.18
CA GLU A 349 -11.65 -13.96 33.84
C GLU A 349 -11.95 -13.31 35.19
N PRO A 350 -11.10 -13.51 36.21
CA PRO A 350 -11.22 -12.80 37.46
C PRO A 350 -11.18 -11.28 37.25
N ARG A 351 -11.93 -10.54 38.09
CA ARG A 351 -12.11 -9.07 37.99
C ARG A 351 -10.80 -8.30 37.74
N PRO A 352 -9.66 -8.58 38.40
CA PRO A 352 -8.42 -7.85 38.15
C PRO A 352 -7.88 -8.01 36.73
N ILE A 353 -7.91 -9.23 36.15
CA ILE A 353 -7.44 -9.49 34.78
C ILE A 353 -8.35 -8.79 33.78
N ARG A 354 -9.67 -8.89 34.00
CA ARG A 354 -10.66 -8.22 33.18
C ARG A 354 -10.49 -6.70 33.17
N ARG A 355 -10.20 -6.09 34.33
CA ARG A 355 -9.87 -4.66 34.42
C ARG A 355 -8.66 -4.31 33.55
N TRP A 356 -7.59 -5.10 33.62
CA TRP A 356 -6.41 -4.89 32.77
C TRP A 356 -6.72 -5.03 31.28
N LEU A 357 -7.47 -6.06 30.88
CA LEU A 357 -7.85 -6.25 29.48
C LEU A 357 -8.67 -5.09 28.92
N PHE A 358 -9.57 -4.50 29.71
CA PHE A 358 -10.26 -3.27 29.31
C PHE A 358 -9.34 -2.04 29.30
N SER A 359 -8.42 -1.96 30.25
CA SER A 359 -7.54 -0.79 30.43
C SER A 359 -6.41 -0.74 29.41
N ILE A 360 -5.89 -1.86 28.90
CA ILE A 360 -4.74 -1.87 27.97
C ILE A 360 -5.04 -1.05 26.70
N PRO A 361 -6.14 -1.30 25.94
CA PRO A 361 -6.44 -0.52 24.74
C PRO A 361 -6.72 0.95 25.08
N LEU A 362 -7.43 1.23 26.18
CA LEU A 362 -7.74 2.60 26.61
C LEU A 362 -6.47 3.37 26.98
N ALA A 363 -5.59 2.78 27.78
CA ALA A 363 -4.31 3.38 28.15
C ALA A 363 -3.42 3.60 26.92
N SER A 364 -3.42 2.66 25.98
CA SER A 364 -2.70 2.81 24.71
C SER A 364 -3.22 4.01 23.92
N PHE A 365 -4.54 4.13 23.79
CA PHE A 365 -5.18 5.25 23.11
C PHE A 365 -4.90 6.59 23.82
N VAL A 366 -4.99 6.64 25.15
CA VAL A 366 -4.70 7.85 25.93
C VAL A 366 -3.24 8.28 25.79
N LEU A 367 -2.29 7.34 25.78
CA LEU A 367 -0.88 7.66 25.52
C LEU A 367 -0.63 8.14 24.08
N LEU A 368 -1.45 7.69 23.13
CA LEU A 368 -1.38 8.17 21.75
C LEU A 368 -1.97 9.56 21.57
N LEU A 369 -3.01 9.92 22.32
CA LEU A 369 -3.80 11.15 22.10
C LEU A 369 -2.95 12.42 21.93
N PRO A 370 -1.96 12.74 22.81
CA PRO A 370 -1.18 13.96 22.65
C PRO A 370 -0.42 13.99 21.32
N PHE A 371 0.20 12.87 20.96
CA PHE A 371 1.01 12.77 19.75
C PHE A 371 0.15 12.66 18.49
N LEU A 372 -1.00 11.98 18.57
CA LEU A 372 -1.99 11.91 17.51
C LEU A 372 -2.57 13.30 17.25
N GLY A 373 -2.90 14.05 18.30
CA GLY A 373 -3.35 15.44 18.19
C GLY A 373 -2.30 16.32 17.49
N LEU A 374 -1.04 16.25 17.92
CA LEU A 374 0.06 16.98 17.27
C LEU A 374 0.21 16.59 15.79
N LYS A 375 0.24 15.29 15.48
CA LYS A 375 0.36 14.81 14.09
C LYS A 375 -0.86 15.17 13.25
N LEU A 376 -2.08 15.06 13.75
CA LEU A 376 -3.28 15.43 12.99
C LEU A 376 -3.33 16.94 12.73
N LEU A 377 -2.99 17.76 13.73
CA LEU A 377 -2.96 19.22 13.59
C LEU A 377 -1.87 19.72 12.63
N GLN A 378 -0.77 18.97 12.48
CA GLN A 378 0.36 19.36 11.62
C GLN A 378 0.33 18.71 10.23
N SER A 379 -0.18 17.47 10.13
CA SER A 379 -0.02 16.60 8.96
C SER A 379 -1.31 16.33 8.19
N TYR A 380 -2.48 16.62 8.77
CA TYR A 380 -3.78 16.44 8.13
C TYR A 380 -4.58 17.76 8.07
N SER A 381 -3.95 18.88 8.38
CA SER A 381 -4.55 20.22 8.29
C SER A 381 -4.65 20.74 6.85
N THR A 382 -3.84 20.18 5.94
CA THR A 382 -3.73 20.56 4.53
C THR A 382 -4.35 19.46 3.68
N ALA A 383 -5.50 19.73 3.06
CA ALA A 383 -6.24 18.74 2.31
C ALA A 383 -5.59 18.51 0.94
N ASN A 384 -4.73 17.51 0.79
CA ASN A 384 -4.32 17.05 -0.53
C ASN A 384 -5.54 16.40 -1.21
N PRO A 385 -6.15 17.03 -2.22
CA PRO A 385 -7.43 16.56 -2.75
C PRO A 385 -7.31 15.25 -3.53
N ILE A 386 -6.10 14.89 -3.99
CA ILE A 386 -5.81 13.60 -4.63
C ILE A 386 -5.80 12.49 -3.58
N PHE A 387 -5.48 12.81 -2.33
CA PHE A 387 -5.55 11.86 -1.22
C PHE A 387 -6.94 11.85 -0.58
N ASP A 388 -7.56 13.01 -0.37
CA ASP A 388 -8.76 13.19 0.47
C ASP A 388 -10.09 13.03 -0.29
N HIS A 389 -10.17 12.09 -1.23
CA HIS A 389 -11.42 11.76 -1.92
C HIS A 389 -11.89 10.34 -1.58
N PRO A 390 -13.23 10.10 -1.56
CA PRO A 390 -13.76 8.75 -1.35
C PRO A 390 -13.25 7.81 -2.45
N GLN A 391 -12.74 6.64 -2.07
CA GLN A 391 -12.20 5.68 -3.02
C GLN A 391 -12.32 4.24 -2.54
N GLY A 392 -12.61 3.32 -3.46
CA GLY A 392 -12.75 1.88 -3.16
C GLY A 392 -13.96 1.53 -2.29
N LEU A 393 -14.98 2.38 -2.26
CA LEU A 393 -16.18 2.21 -1.42
C LEU A 393 -17.33 1.58 -2.20
N LEU A 394 -18.20 0.85 -1.49
CA LEU A 394 -19.51 0.41 -1.95
C LEU A 394 -20.61 1.26 -1.28
N TYR A 395 -21.32 2.03 -2.07
CA TYR A 395 -22.51 2.77 -1.68
C TYR A 395 -23.73 1.84 -1.69
N VAL A 396 -24.26 1.55 -0.49
CA VAL A 396 -25.44 0.70 -0.28
C VAL A 396 -26.73 1.52 -0.34
N GLY A 397 -26.63 2.84 -0.16
CA GLY A 397 -27.74 3.78 -0.26
C GLY A 397 -27.23 5.22 -0.12
N LYS A 398 -28.14 6.19 0.00
CA LYS A 398 -27.79 7.61 0.13
C LYS A 398 -27.00 7.85 1.43
N GLY A 399 -25.67 7.94 1.31
CA GLY A 399 -24.74 8.23 2.40
C GLY A 399 -24.24 7.02 3.20
N MET A 400 -24.75 5.81 2.94
CA MET A 400 -24.23 4.59 3.56
C MET A 400 -23.20 3.94 2.65
N MET A 401 -21.98 3.84 3.13
CA MET A 401 -20.83 3.33 2.39
C MET A 401 -20.12 2.24 3.18
N LEU A 402 -19.62 1.23 2.49
CA LEU A 402 -18.80 0.14 3.03
C LEU A 402 -17.51 0.06 2.22
N LEU A 403 -16.52 -0.70 2.69
CA LEU A 403 -15.43 -1.08 1.80
C LEU A 403 -15.98 -2.01 0.68
N ALA A 404 -15.61 -1.76 -0.58
CA ALA A 404 -16.12 -2.56 -1.68
C ALA A 404 -15.72 -4.06 -1.55
N PRO A 405 -16.64 -5.02 -1.81
CA PRO A 405 -16.36 -6.46 -1.70
C PRO A 405 -15.15 -6.93 -2.52
N GLU A 406 -14.92 -6.33 -3.69
CA GLU A 406 -13.75 -6.59 -4.53
C GLU A 406 -12.42 -6.33 -3.81
N ASN A 407 -12.37 -5.32 -2.93
CA ASN A 407 -11.19 -5.03 -2.12
C ASN A 407 -10.97 -6.14 -1.08
N PHE A 408 -12.01 -6.79 -0.56
CA PHE A 408 -11.80 -7.97 0.28
C PHE A 408 -11.20 -9.14 -0.49
N ALA A 409 -11.72 -9.41 -1.70
CA ALA A 409 -11.24 -10.51 -2.53
C ALA A 409 -9.79 -10.27 -2.99
N ARG A 410 -9.47 -9.06 -3.46
CA ARG A 410 -8.13 -8.69 -3.91
C ARG A 410 -7.08 -8.79 -2.81
N TRP A 411 -7.44 -8.47 -1.57
CA TRP A 411 -6.47 -8.36 -0.47
C TRP A 411 -6.30 -9.65 0.32
N PHE A 412 -7.39 -10.41 0.52
CA PHE A 412 -7.36 -11.64 1.28
C PHE A 412 -7.25 -12.91 0.44
N GLY A 413 -7.47 -12.77 -0.87
CA GLY A 413 -7.65 -13.89 -1.78
C GLY A 413 -8.86 -14.76 -1.39
N TRP A 414 -9.01 -15.86 -2.11
CA TRP A 414 -9.99 -16.88 -1.78
C TRP A 414 -9.82 -17.48 -0.37
N PRO A 415 -8.58 -17.72 0.13
CA PRO A 415 -8.39 -18.27 1.47
C PRO A 415 -9.00 -17.40 2.56
N GLY A 416 -8.89 -16.07 2.47
CA GLY A 416 -9.42 -15.24 3.54
C GLY A 416 -10.93 -15.06 3.50
N LEU A 417 -11.56 -15.08 2.31
CA LEU A 417 -13.02 -15.19 2.20
C LEU A 417 -13.53 -16.48 2.85
N LEU A 418 -12.85 -17.62 2.63
CA LEU A 418 -13.17 -18.87 3.31
C LEU A 418 -13.04 -18.74 4.83
N ALA A 419 -11.99 -18.08 5.33
CA ALA A 419 -11.83 -17.87 6.76
C ALA A 419 -12.94 -16.99 7.36
N MET A 420 -13.47 -16.00 6.63
CA MET A 420 -14.65 -15.24 7.07
C MET A 420 -15.90 -16.11 7.18
N LEU A 421 -16.11 -17.06 6.27
CA LEU A 421 -17.21 -18.03 6.39
C LEU A 421 -17.00 -18.98 7.59
N LEU A 422 -15.77 -19.44 7.78
CA LEU A 422 -15.39 -20.32 8.89
C LEU A 422 -15.38 -19.61 10.26
N LEU A 423 -15.43 -18.28 10.28
CA LEU A 423 -15.58 -17.50 11.50
C LEU A 423 -16.96 -17.73 12.15
N LEU A 424 -18.01 -17.89 11.37
CA LEU A 424 -19.40 -18.04 11.86
C LEU A 424 -19.57 -19.18 12.87
N PRO A 425 -19.12 -20.42 12.60
CA PRO A 425 -19.20 -21.50 13.59
C PRO A 425 -18.30 -21.27 14.81
N LEU A 426 -17.24 -20.46 14.70
CA LEU A 426 -16.39 -20.12 15.86
C LEU A 426 -17.05 -19.14 16.82
N LEU A 427 -17.98 -18.29 16.36
CA LEU A 427 -18.69 -17.32 17.20
C LEU A 427 -19.33 -17.99 18.44
N ARG A 428 -19.96 -19.15 18.24
CA ARG A 428 -20.59 -19.92 19.33
C ARG A 428 -19.58 -20.51 20.31
N ARG A 429 -18.35 -20.76 19.84
CA ARG A 429 -17.27 -21.39 20.62
C ARG A 429 -16.33 -20.40 21.29
N THR A 430 -16.53 -19.10 21.09
CA THR A 430 -15.75 -18.02 21.73
C THR A 430 -15.61 -18.22 23.25
N PHE A 431 -16.66 -18.75 23.89
CA PHE A 431 -16.68 -19.02 25.34
C PHE A 431 -15.92 -20.29 25.75
N GLU A 432 -15.64 -21.21 24.82
CA GLU A 432 -15.07 -22.53 25.10
C GLU A 432 -13.55 -22.46 25.27
N SER A 433 -12.84 -21.82 24.33
CA SER A 433 -11.37 -21.79 24.34
C SER A 433 -10.78 -20.39 24.14
N ARG A 434 -9.55 -20.23 24.63
CA ARG A 434 -8.69 -19.06 24.38
C ARG A 434 -8.53 -18.77 22.88
N ALA A 435 -8.26 -19.81 22.11
CA ALA A 435 -7.97 -19.67 20.69
C ALA A 435 -9.20 -19.13 19.96
N HIS A 436 -10.40 -19.61 20.31
CA HIS A 436 -11.64 -19.13 19.73
C HIS A 436 -11.91 -17.67 20.09
N ALA A 437 -11.75 -17.29 21.37
CA ALA A 437 -11.92 -15.89 21.79
C ALA A 437 -11.02 -14.92 21.01
N TYR A 438 -9.76 -15.32 20.77
CA TYR A 438 -8.84 -14.56 19.95
C TYR A 438 -9.28 -14.46 18.48
N LEU A 439 -9.50 -15.62 17.85
CA LEU A 439 -9.81 -15.71 16.42
C LEU A 439 -11.08 -14.93 16.10
N VAL A 440 -12.06 -15.03 16.99
CA VAL A 440 -13.33 -14.32 16.87
C VAL A 440 -13.17 -12.84 17.15
N GLY A 441 -12.58 -12.45 18.28
CA GLY A 441 -12.47 -11.06 18.67
C GLY A 441 -11.75 -10.18 17.66
N GLY A 442 -10.58 -10.62 17.21
CA GLY A 442 -9.80 -9.87 16.22
C GLY A 442 -10.48 -9.77 14.86
N SER A 443 -11.13 -10.86 14.41
CA SER A 443 -11.77 -10.89 13.09
C SER A 443 -13.10 -10.13 13.09
N VAL A 444 -13.92 -10.30 14.12
CA VAL A 444 -15.21 -9.61 14.24
C VAL A 444 -15.01 -8.11 14.35
N VAL A 445 -14.05 -7.62 15.16
CA VAL A 445 -13.83 -6.17 15.25
C VAL A 445 -13.34 -5.59 13.93
N ALA A 446 -12.42 -6.25 13.23
CA ALA A 446 -12.01 -5.80 11.89
C ALA A 446 -13.21 -5.80 10.92
N SER A 447 -13.99 -6.88 10.87
CA SER A 447 -15.21 -6.95 10.05
C SER A 447 -16.26 -5.91 10.43
N LEU A 448 -16.43 -5.60 11.72
CA LEU A 448 -17.35 -4.56 12.20
C LEU A 448 -16.88 -3.15 11.88
N VAL A 449 -15.59 -2.92 11.61
CA VAL A 449 -15.14 -1.62 11.10
C VAL A 449 -15.41 -1.53 9.60
N LEU A 450 -15.11 -2.61 8.87
CA LEU A 450 -15.13 -2.62 7.40
C LEU A 450 -16.53 -2.79 6.79
N LEU A 451 -17.42 -3.52 7.48
CA LEU A 451 -18.77 -3.84 7.04
C LEU A 451 -19.84 -3.00 7.76
N ASN A 452 -19.43 -2.02 8.57
CA ASN A 452 -20.34 -1.11 9.24
C ASN A 452 -20.36 0.25 8.53
N PRO A 453 -21.51 0.66 7.97
CA PRO A 453 -21.60 1.93 7.26
C PRO A 453 -21.28 3.14 8.13
N LEU A 454 -21.62 3.10 9.42
CA LEU A 454 -21.33 4.19 10.34
C LEU A 454 -19.83 4.32 10.63
N ALA A 455 -19.15 3.19 10.84
CA ALA A 455 -17.70 3.20 11.06
C ALA A 455 -16.96 3.72 9.82
N THR A 456 -17.35 3.24 8.64
CA THR A 456 -16.81 3.70 7.36
C THR A 456 -17.05 5.20 7.18
N TRP A 457 -18.28 5.67 7.40
CA TRP A 457 -18.62 7.09 7.31
C TRP A 457 -17.80 7.97 8.27
N VAL A 458 -17.59 7.55 9.53
CA VAL A 458 -16.74 8.29 10.49
C VAL A 458 -15.30 8.36 10.00
N ILE A 459 -14.75 7.26 9.49
CA ILE A 459 -13.36 7.19 9.00
C ILE A 459 -13.17 8.07 7.76
N GLU A 460 -14.11 8.02 6.82
CA GLU A 460 -14.12 8.87 5.62
C GLU A 460 -14.23 10.36 5.99
N LYS A 461 -15.12 10.71 6.91
CA LYS A 461 -15.26 12.09 7.40
C LYS A 461 -14.02 12.62 8.13
N ALA A 462 -13.19 11.73 8.65
CA ALA A 462 -11.92 12.07 9.28
C ALA A 462 -10.75 12.16 8.28
N GLY A 463 -10.97 11.97 6.96
CA GLY A 463 -9.90 11.93 5.96
C GLY A 463 -8.99 10.69 6.08
N ALA A 464 -9.41 9.70 6.87
CA ALA A 464 -8.59 8.53 7.20
C ALA A 464 -8.96 7.30 6.36
N HIS A 465 -9.43 7.48 5.12
CA HIS A 465 -9.91 6.40 4.24
C HIS A 465 -8.90 5.24 4.12
N SER A 466 -7.59 5.54 4.06
CA SER A 466 -6.53 4.54 4.00
C SER A 466 -6.47 3.61 5.23
N LEU A 467 -7.07 4.01 6.35
CA LEU A 467 -7.27 3.17 7.54
C LEU A 467 -8.19 1.98 7.23
N LEU A 468 -9.21 2.14 6.37
CA LEU A 468 -10.12 1.07 5.98
C LEU A 468 -9.34 -0.09 5.35
N PHE A 469 -8.52 0.20 4.34
CA PHE A 469 -7.69 -0.81 3.67
C PHE A 469 -6.69 -1.46 4.64
N ARG A 470 -6.19 -0.73 5.64
CA ARG A 470 -5.22 -1.24 6.61
C ARG A 470 -5.82 -2.12 7.70
N MET A 471 -7.08 -1.91 8.07
CA MET A 471 -7.79 -2.75 9.05
C MET A 471 -7.90 -4.20 8.58
N LEU A 472 -7.92 -4.44 7.26
CA LEU A 472 -7.90 -5.78 6.68
C LEU A 472 -6.73 -6.62 7.22
N TYR A 473 -5.54 -6.04 7.32
CA TYR A 473 -4.36 -6.80 7.69
C TYR A 473 -4.38 -7.30 9.14
N VAL A 474 -5.03 -6.59 10.05
CA VAL A 474 -5.08 -6.99 11.47
C VAL A 474 -5.87 -8.27 11.70
N ALA A 475 -6.85 -8.53 10.84
CA ALA A 475 -7.78 -9.62 11.05
C ALA A 475 -7.03 -10.97 11.10
N PRO A 476 -7.19 -11.80 12.15
CA PRO A 476 -6.51 -13.08 12.28
C PRO A 476 -7.14 -14.18 11.40
N ILE A 477 -7.33 -13.86 10.12
CA ILE A 477 -7.98 -14.71 9.12
C ILE A 477 -7.15 -15.96 8.82
N TYR A 478 -5.84 -15.84 8.60
CA TYR A 478 -4.98 -17.01 8.37
C TYR A 478 -4.86 -17.94 9.60
N PRO A 479 -4.79 -17.41 10.85
CA PRO A 479 -4.98 -18.22 12.04
C PRO A 479 -6.29 -19.04 12.10
N ILE A 480 -7.40 -18.54 11.55
CA ILE A 480 -8.66 -19.32 11.45
C ILE A 480 -8.43 -20.54 10.56
N LEU A 481 -7.85 -20.35 9.37
CA LEU A 481 -7.52 -21.46 8.48
C LEU A 481 -6.56 -22.45 9.15
N GLY A 482 -5.52 -21.97 9.82
CA GLY A 482 -4.58 -22.83 10.53
C GLY A 482 -5.22 -23.67 11.64
N TYR A 483 -6.18 -23.10 12.37
CA TYR A 483 -6.98 -23.83 13.35
C TYR A 483 -7.83 -24.93 12.68
N TYR A 484 -8.54 -24.61 11.60
CA TYR A 484 -9.37 -25.59 10.88
C TYR A 484 -8.55 -26.68 10.18
N GLY A 485 -7.34 -26.39 9.72
CA GLY A 485 -6.40 -27.38 9.21
C GLY A 485 -6.00 -28.43 10.25
N ASP A 486 -5.60 -28.00 11.46
CA ASP A 486 -5.30 -28.94 12.56
C ASP A 486 -6.56 -29.69 13.02
N TRP A 487 -7.72 -29.01 13.07
CA TRP A 487 -9.00 -29.65 13.39
C TRP A 487 -9.34 -30.77 12.39
N ALA A 488 -9.24 -30.49 11.08
CA ALA A 488 -9.56 -31.44 10.03
C ALA A 488 -8.66 -32.69 10.11
N LEU A 489 -7.34 -32.50 10.26
CA LEU A 489 -6.39 -33.61 10.38
C LEU A 489 -6.63 -34.50 11.60
N ARG A 490 -7.03 -33.91 12.74
CA ARG A 490 -7.38 -34.70 13.92
C ARG A 490 -8.63 -35.55 13.70
N ARG A 491 -9.60 -35.06 12.92
CA ARG A 491 -10.84 -35.80 12.60
C ARG A 491 -10.62 -36.97 11.66
N PHE A 492 -9.72 -36.85 10.69
CA PHE A 492 -9.34 -37.99 9.85
C PHE A 492 -8.76 -39.17 10.64
N ARG A 493 -8.21 -38.92 11.82
CA ARG A 493 -7.65 -39.96 12.71
C ARG A 493 -8.67 -40.56 13.67
N ASP A 494 -9.89 -40.01 13.72
CA ASP A 494 -10.98 -40.44 14.60
C ASP A 494 -12.25 -40.67 13.75
N PRO A 495 -12.33 -41.82 13.05
CA PRO A 495 -13.38 -42.08 12.06
C PRO A 495 -14.76 -42.37 12.68
N GLN A 496 -14.92 -42.31 14.01
CA GLN A 496 -16.18 -42.64 14.69
C GLN A 496 -17.35 -41.74 14.27
N ASN A 497 -17.09 -40.62 13.60
CA ASN A 497 -18.10 -39.68 13.16
C ASN A 497 -17.89 -39.26 11.69
N TRP A 498 -18.48 -40.03 10.77
CA TRP A 498 -18.28 -39.90 9.32
C TRP A 498 -18.62 -38.52 8.76
N TRP A 499 -19.66 -37.83 9.27
CA TRP A 499 -20.04 -36.50 8.77
C TRP A 499 -18.99 -35.45 9.13
N ARG A 500 -18.31 -35.58 10.28
CA ARG A 500 -17.18 -34.70 10.65
C ARG A 500 -15.97 -34.95 9.78
N VAL A 501 -15.73 -36.20 9.39
CA VAL A 501 -14.68 -36.56 8.43
C VAL A 501 -15.01 -35.99 7.05
N ALA A 502 -16.27 -36.07 6.60
CA ALA A 502 -16.71 -35.47 5.35
C ALA A 502 -16.53 -33.94 5.34
N LEU A 503 -16.94 -33.24 6.40
CA LEU A 503 -16.70 -31.78 6.53
C LEU A 503 -15.21 -31.43 6.58
N ALA A 504 -14.39 -32.23 7.26
CA ALA A 504 -12.95 -32.08 7.26
C ALA A 504 -12.37 -32.28 5.85
N GLY A 505 -12.87 -33.25 5.10
CA GLY A 505 -12.52 -33.48 3.70
C GLY A 505 -12.90 -32.32 2.80
N ILE A 506 -14.13 -31.81 2.90
CA ILE A 506 -14.60 -30.63 2.15
C ILE A 506 -13.71 -29.41 2.46
N TYR A 507 -13.39 -29.18 3.73
CA TYR A 507 -12.49 -28.09 4.12
C TYR A 507 -11.10 -28.28 3.50
N LEU A 508 -10.49 -29.46 3.61
CA LEU A 508 -9.15 -29.70 3.06
C LEU A 508 -9.14 -29.62 1.54
N LEU A 509 -10.17 -30.12 0.85
CA LEU A 509 -10.31 -30.01 -0.59
C LEU A 509 -10.52 -28.55 -1.02
N GLY A 510 -11.34 -27.78 -0.31
CA GLY A 510 -11.52 -26.36 -0.55
C GLY A 510 -10.24 -25.57 -0.32
N ALA A 511 -9.55 -25.81 0.80
CA ALA A 511 -8.27 -25.19 1.11
C ALA A 511 -7.18 -25.57 0.11
N ALA A 512 -7.12 -26.84 -0.31
CA ALA A 512 -6.19 -27.30 -1.34
C ALA A 512 -6.52 -26.69 -2.71
N GLY A 513 -7.80 -26.63 -3.10
CA GLY A 513 -8.25 -25.98 -4.33
C GLY A 513 -7.88 -24.48 -4.35
N MET A 514 -8.10 -23.79 -3.23
CA MET A 514 -7.68 -22.38 -3.08
C MET A 514 -6.16 -22.24 -3.14
N LEU A 515 -5.41 -23.09 -2.42
CA LEU A 515 -3.95 -23.09 -2.53
C LEU A 515 -3.48 -23.43 -3.94
N VAL A 516 -4.18 -24.27 -4.71
CA VAL A 516 -3.87 -24.56 -6.11
C VAL A 516 -4.15 -23.35 -7.00
N LEU A 517 -5.24 -22.60 -6.77
CA LEU A 517 -5.50 -21.35 -7.47
C LEU A 517 -4.41 -20.31 -7.17
N GLU A 518 -4.06 -20.14 -5.90
CA GLU A 518 -2.93 -19.32 -5.46
C GLU A 518 -1.60 -19.87 -6.00
N THR A 519 -1.44 -21.19 -6.15
CA THR A 519 -0.23 -21.81 -6.71
C THR A 519 -0.18 -21.62 -8.23
N LYS A 520 -1.31 -21.59 -8.93
CA LYS A 520 -1.34 -21.21 -10.35
C LYS A 520 -0.95 -19.75 -10.51
N GLN A 521 -1.41 -18.88 -9.60
CA GLN A 521 -0.94 -17.50 -9.50
C GLN A 521 0.54 -17.44 -9.09
N ALA A 522 1.02 -18.36 -8.26
CA ALA A 522 2.41 -18.46 -7.83
C ALA A 522 3.32 -18.94 -8.96
N ILE A 523 2.89 -19.94 -9.73
CA ILE A 523 3.61 -20.48 -10.88
C ILE A 523 3.62 -19.43 -11.98
N SER A 524 2.49 -18.79 -12.27
CA SER A 524 2.47 -17.66 -13.18
C SER A 524 3.32 -16.51 -12.63
N PHE A 525 3.34 -16.27 -11.32
CA PHE A 525 4.25 -15.32 -10.70
C PHE A 525 5.70 -15.74 -10.86
N PHE A 526 6.10 -17.00 -10.70
CA PHE A 526 7.51 -17.40 -10.86
C PHE A 526 7.95 -17.47 -12.32
N GLN A 527 7.05 -17.88 -13.23
CA GLN A 527 7.32 -17.98 -14.67
C GLN A 527 7.21 -16.63 -15.36
N ARG A 528 6.34 -15.75 -14.85
CA ARG A 528 6.12 -14.41 -15.38
C ARG A 528 6.74 -13.31 -14.51
N SER A 529 7.30 -13.52 -13.32
CA SER A 529 7.70 -12.37 -12.45
C SER A 529 8.68 -11.44 -13.15
N SER A 530 9.64 -11.99 -13.90
CA SER A 530 10.49 -11.17 -14.76
C SER A 530 9.67 -10.49 -15.84
N ALA A 531 8.81 -11.20 -16.59
CA ALA A 531 8.00 -10.65 -17.68
C ALA A 531 6.81 -9.76 -17.27
N SER A 532 6.30 -9.87 -16.04
CA SER A 532 5.14 -9.16 -15.49
C SER A 532 5.58 -7.99 -14.63
N ARG A 533 6.81 -8.03 -14.08
CA ARG A 533 7.47 -6.88 -13.49
C ARG A 533 8.34 -6.13 -14.49
N ALA A 534 8.81 -6.74 -15.58
CA ALA A 534 9.54 -6.05 -16.64
C ALA A 534 8.82 -4.79 -17.14
N PRO A 535 7.47 -4.79 -17.31
CA PRO A 535 6.73 -3.60 -17.67
C PRO A 535 6.69 -2.52 -16.59
N TRP A 536 7.28 -2.75 -15.43
CA TRP A 536 7.31 -1.85 -14.28
C TRP A 536 8.71 -1.72 -13.68
N ALA A 537 9.71 -2.38 -14.29
CA ALA A 537 11.06 -2.44 -13.78
C ALA A 537 11.70 -1.06 -13.86
N GLU A 538 12.65 -0.81 -12.97
CA GLU A 538 13.42 0.44 -12.97
C GLU A 538 13.99 0.72 -14.37
N SER A 539 13.91 1.97 -14.83
CA SER A 539 14.52 2.35 -16.10
C SER A 539 16.04 2.47 -15.91
N GLY A 540 16.78 1.54 -16.52
CA GLY A 540 18.24 1.61 -16.62
C GLY A 540 18.71 2.91 -17.28
N PRO A 541 18.20 3.26 -18.48
CA PRO A 541 18.53 4.53 -19.14
C PRO A 541 18.32 5.78 -18.29
N LEU A 542 17.20 5.87 -17.57
CA LEU A 542 16.93 7.01 -16.69
C LEU A 542 17.94 7.06 -15.54
N ARG A 543 18.25 5.91 -14.94
CA ARG A 543 19.22 5.85 -13.85
C ARG A 543 20.61 6.27 -14.33
N ASP A 544 21.05 5.80 -15.49
CA ASP A 544 22.32 6.25 -16.12
C ASP A 544 22.32 7.78 -16.32
N ALA A 545 21.21 8.36 -16.76
CA ALA A 545 21.07 9.80 -16.99
C ALA A 545 21.14 10.60 -15.69
N LEU A 546 20.51 10.11 -14.62
CA LEU A 546 20.52 10.74 -13.29
C LEU A 546 21.87 10.60 -12.60
N GLU A 547 22.55 9.45 -12.72
CA GLU A 547 23.93 9.27 -12.26
C GLU A 547 24.90 10.20 -13.02
N TRP A 548 24.68 10.40 -14.32
CA TRP A 548 25.41 11.39 -15.11
C TRP A 548 25.14 12.82 -14.64
N LEU A 549 23.87 13.15 -14.36
CA LEU A 549 23.47 14.49 -13.92
C LEU A 549 24.10 14.85 -12.58
N ASP A 550 24.06 13.96 -11.59
CA ASP A 550 24.74 14.14 -10.28
C ASP A 550 26.25 14.39 -10.44
N ALA A 551 26.88 13.72 -11.42
CA ALA A 551 28.30 13.91 -11.69
C ALA A 551 28.61 15.23 -12.42
N ALA A 552 27.70 15.66 -13.30
CA ALA A 552 27.83 16.88 -14.09
C ALA A 552 27.48 18.14 -13.28
N ASP A 553 26.53 18.03 -12.35
CA ASP A 553 26.08 19.09 -11.45
C ASP A 553 25.94 18.57 -10.01
N PRO A 554 27.04 18.56 -9.24
CA PRO A 554 27.02 18.03 -7.87
C PRO A 554 26.18 18.86 -6.88
N GLU A 555 25.78 20.09 -7.25
CA GLU A 555 24.91 20.89 -6.43
C GLU A 555 23.43 20.53 -6.71
N PRO A 556 22.60 20.27 -5.66
CA PRO A 556 21.20 19.91 -5.85
C PRO A 556 20.37 20.97 -6.60
N SER A 557 20.20 20.76 -7.89
CA SER A 557 19.29 21.52 -8.77
C SER A 557 17.84 20.99 -8.78
N VAL A 558 16.92 21.81 -9.28
CA VAL A 558 15.53 21.39 -9.55
C VAL A 558 15.41 20.91 -10.99
N VAL A 559 14.90 19.70 -11.17
CA VAL A 559 14.67 19.06 -12.47
C VAL A 559 13.17 18.92 -12.70
N VAL A 560 12.71 19.38 -13.85
CA VAL A 560 11.31 19.24 -14.29
C VAL A 560 11.18 18.07 -15.24
N SER A 561 10.27 17.16 -14.94
CA SER A 561 9.87 16.04 -15.80
C SER A 561 8.38 15.76 -15.65
N ASP A 562 7.88 14.76 -16.35
CA ASP A 562 6.55 14.20 -16.13
C ASP A 562 6.41 13.65 -14.68
N PRO A 563 5.20 13.59 -14.11
CA PRO A 563 4.99 13.11 -12.73
C PRO A 563 5.57 11.72 -12.40
N THR A 564 5.69 10.81 -13.36
CA THR A 564 6.25 9.47 -13.13
C THR A 564 7.77 9.52 -13.05
N THR A 565 8.42 10.29 -13.90
CA THR A 565 9.88 10.48 -13.86
C THR A 565 10.31 11.42 -12.73
N ASN A 566 9.51 12.44 -12.40
CA ASN A 566 9.72 13.31 -11.23
C ASN A 566 9.86 12.52 -9.92
N TYR A 567 9.11 11.43 -9.80
CA TYR A 567 9.17 10.57 -8.63
C TYR A 567 10.50 9.83 -8.46
N GLN A 568 11.18 9.60 -9.58
CA GLN A 568 12.42 8.84 -9.67
C GLN A 568 13.65 9.74 -9.47
N ILE A 569 13.57 11.01 -9.87
CA ILE A 569 14.67 11.99 -9.75
C ILE A 569 15.26 12.03 -8.33
N PRO A 570 14.52 12.38 -7.26
CA PRO A 570 15.09 12.48 -5.92
C PRO A 570 15.37 11.11 -5.29
N ALA A 571 14.86 10.02 -5.87
CA ALA A 571 15.14 8.66 -5.40
C ALA A 571 16.51 8.18 -5.90
N TYR A 572 16.89 8.55 -7.13
CA TYR A 572 18.11 8.09 -7.79
C TYR A 572 19.22 9.14 -7.85
N SER A 573 18.95 10.39 -7.50
CA SER A 573 19.90 11.50 -7.56
C SER A 573 19.77 12.44 -6.36
N ALA A 574 20.72 13.39 -6.22
CA ALA A 574 20.67 14.44 -5.20
C ALA A 574 19.72 15.59 -5.56
N HIS A 575 19.19 15.59 -6.78
CA HIS A 575 18.35 16.64 -7.32
C HIS A 575 16.91 16.60 -6.81
N TYR A 576 16.24 17.75 -6.93
CA TYR A 576 14.82 17.90 -6.60
C TYR A 576 13.94 17.72 -7.82
N ALA A 577 12.70 17.29 -7.59
CA ALA A 577 11.63 17.34 -8.57
C ALA A 577 10.64 18.46 -8.23
N ILE A 578 9.70 18.74 -9.15
CA ILE A 578 8.67 19.75 -8.92
C ILE A 578 7.32 19.18 -8.51
N SER A 579 7.01 17.93 -8.88
CA SER A 579 5.68 17.34 -8.68
C SER A 579 5.71 15.90 -8.16
N PRO A 580 4.67 15.46 -7.43
CA PRO A 580 4.53 14.08 -7.00
C PRO A 580 4.02 13.16 -8.10
N PHE A 581 4.19 11.86 -7.87
CA PHE A 581 3.49 10.82 -8.61
C PHE A 581 2.09 10.57 -8.03
N HIS A 582 1.09 11.23 -8.61
CA HIS A 582 -0.34 11.05 -8.30
C HIS A 582 -0.67 10.95 -6.79
N GLN A 583 -1.55 10.02 -6.38
CA GLN A 583 -1.92 9.79 -4.97
C GLN A 583 -0.77 9.34 -4.05
N HIS A 584 0.43 9.06 -4.58
CA HIS A 584 1.59 8.71 -3.77
C HIS A 584 2.34 9.93 -3.24
N SER A 585 1.78 11.13 -3.42
CA SER A 585 2.14 12.36 -2.72
C SER A 585 1.95 12.28 -1.20
N SER A 586 2.59 13.21 -0.48
CA SER A 586 2.30 13.44 0.94
C SER A 586 0.83 13.84 1.10
N PRO A 587 0.07 13.22 2.03
CA PRO A 587 -1.27 13.70 2.39
C PRO A 587 -1.28 15.17 2.85
N ALA A 588 -0.11 15.67 3.27
CA ALA A 588 0.08 17.04 3.75
C ALA A 588 0.52 18.03 2.64
N ASP A 589 0.45 17.64 1.37
CA ASP A 589 0.79 18.48 0.21
C ASP A 589 -0.48 19.05 -0.42
N ASP A 590 -0.90 20.24 0.02
CA ASP A 590 -2.08 20.94 -0.52
C ASP A 590 -1.87 21.45 -1.95
N ARG A 591 -0.61 21.59 -2.38
CA ARG A 591 -0.20 22.01 -3.73
C ARG A 591 0.08 20.84 -4.67
N ALA A 592 -0.19 19.60 -4.27
CA ALA A 592 0.11 18.42 -5.09
C ALA A 592 -0.51 18.49 -6.49
N VAL A 593 -1.78 18.94 -6.61
CA VAL A 593 -2.46 19.11 -7.90
C VAL A 593 -1.83 20.22 -8.72
N GLU A 594 -1.56 21.38 -8.09
CA GLU A 594 -0.91 22.53 -8.74
C GLU A 594 0.42 22.12 -9.33
N ARG A 595 1.28 21.47 -8.53
CA ARG A 595 2.60 20.97 -8.97
C ARG A 595 2.50 20.00 -10.13
N ILE A 596 1.56 19.05 -10.11
CA ILE A 596 1.34 18.11 -11.22
C ILE A 596 0.96 18.87 -12.49
N ARG A 597 0.02 19.83 -12.38
CA ARG A 597 -0.46 20.61 -13.51
C ARG A 597 0.61 21.51 -14.09
N ASP A 598 1.39 22.17 -13.23
CA ASP A 598 2.47 23.06 -13.66
C ASP A 598 3.61 22.27 -14.32
N ALA A 599 3.94 21.08 -13.80
CA ALA A 599 4.90 20.19 -14.45
C ALA A 599 4.48 19.81 -15.87
N LEU A 600 3.23 19.37 -16.01
CA LEU A 600 2.68 19.00 -17.31
C LEU A 600 2.53 20.24 -18.24
N ALA A 601 2.21 21.41 -17.70
CA ALA A 601 2.16 22.66 -18.46
C ALA A 601 3.53 23.05 -19.03
N ILE A 602 4.62 22.87 -18.26
CA ILE A 602 5.98 23.12 -18.71
C ILE A 602 6.33 22.21 -19.90
N LEU A 603 5.94 20.94 -19.86
CA LEU A 603 6.29 19.97 -20.90
C LEU A 603 5.44 20.14 -22.16
N ASN A 604 4.15 20.43 -21.99
CA ASN A 604 3.17 20.37 -23.06
C ASN A 604 3.47 21.37 -24.22
N PRO A 605 3.49 20.92 -25.48
CA PRO A 605 3.87 21.73 -26.65
C PRO A 605 2.85 22.81 -27.00
N TYR A 606 1.61 22.69 -26.50
CA TYR A 606 0.51 23.61 -26.79
C TYR A 606 0.37 24.72 -25.72
N VAL A 607 1.23 24.70 -24.69
CA VAL A 607 1.33 25.79 -23.71
C VAL A 607 2.31 26.85 -24.21
N PRO A 608 1.95 28.15 -24.19
CA PRO A 608 2.84 29.23 -24.59
C PRO A 608 4.20 29.18 -23.87
N MET A 609 5.27 29.53 -24.59
CA MET A 609 6.61 29.52 -24.02
C MET A 609 6.74 30.50 -22.85
N ASP A 610 6.06 31.65 -22.91
CA ASP A 610 6.08 32.64 -21.83
C ASP A 610 5.58 32.05 -20.50
N ARG A 611 4.49 31.28 -20.55
CA ARG A 611 3.98 30.55 -19.38
C ARG A 611 4.93 29.45 -18.94
N THR A 612 5.58 28.76 -19.89
CA THR A 612 6.60 27.75 -19.60
C THR A 612 7.79 28.35 -18.84
N LEU A 613 8.28 29.51 -19.29
CA LEU A 613 9.38 30.24 -18.66
C LEU A 613 9.00 30.81 -17.28
N GLU A 614 7.78 31.34 -17.15
CA GLU A 614 7.24 31.79 -15.86
C GLU A 614 7.25 30.66 -14.83
N LEU A 615 6.75 29.47 -15.21
CA LEU A 615 6.71 28.30 -14.34
C LEU A 615 8.12 27.77 -14.01
N LEU A 616 9.03 27.71 -14.98
CA LEU A 616 10.43 27.31 -14.74
C LEU A 616 11.09 28.24 -13.70
N ARG A 617 10.88 29.56 -13.81
CA ARG A 617 11.36 30.53 -12.81
C ARG A 617 10.66 30.37 -11.46
N GLN A 618 9.35 30.15 -11.46
CA GLN A 618 8.56 29.95 -10.23
C GLN A 618 9.11 28.81 -9.37
N TYR A 619 9.56 27.73 -10.01
CA TYR A 619 10.10 26.55 -9.32
C TYR A 619 11.63 26.54 -9.19
N ASP A 620 12.32 27.59 -9.65
CA ASP A 620 13.80 27.66 -9.70
C ASP A 620 14.40 26.43 -10.41
N ALA A 621 13.81 26.06 -11.56
CA ALA A 621 14.17 24.89 -12.34
C ALA A 621 15.44 25.14 -13.16
N ASP A 622 16.44 24.27 -13.02
CA ASP A 622 17.69 24.34 -13.79
C ASP A 622 17.69 23.42 -15.01
N TYR A 623 16.90 22.35 -14.94
CA TYR A 623 16.87 21.30 -15.95
C TYR A 623 15.43 20.90 -16.31
N VAL A 624 15.24 20.53 -17.57
CA VAL A 624 14.08 19.79 -18.07
C VAL A 624 14.55 18.42 -18.52
N LEU A 625 13.92 17.37 -18.00
CA LEU A 625 14.20 15.98 -18.33
C LEU A 625 12.98 15.40 -19.06
N LEU A 626 13.22 14.76 -20.20
CA LEU A 626 12.22 13.98 -20.91
C LEU A 626 12.64 12.51 -20.93
N ASN A 627 11.68 11.61 -20.71
CA ASN A 627 11.97 10.19 -20.58
C ASN A 627 10.88 9.32 -21.24
N GLN A 628 11.26 8.61 -22.29
CA GLN A 628 10.44 7.62 -23.00
C GLN A 628 11.04 6.21 -22.96
N SER A 629 12.04 5.99 -22.12
CA SER A 629 12.68 4.68 -21.91
C SER A 629 11.75 3.61 -21.27
N PHE A 630 10.48 3.95 -21.01
CA PHE A 630 9.49 3.02 -20.50
C PHE A 630 9.11 1.97 -21.56
N PRO A 631 8.85 0.71 -21.17
CA PRO A 631 8.57 -0.37 -22.11
C PRO A 631 7.22 -0.27 -22.81
N ARG A 632 6.38 0.71 -22.45
CA ARG A 632 5.04 0.94 -23.01
C ARG A 632 4.55 2.34 -22.71
N SER A 633 3.57 2.79 -23.49
CA SER A 633 2.79 3.98 -23.18
C SER A 633 2.11 3.87 -21.80
N TYR A 634 2.06 4.98 -21.10
CA TYR A 634 1.63 5.05 -19.72
C TYR A 634 0.57 6.14 -19.55
N PHE A 635 -0.59 5.75 -19.05
CA PHE A 635 -1.72 6.66 -18.80
C PHE A 635 -2.14 6.50 -17.35
N PHE A 636 -1.79 7.47 -16.50
CA PHE A 636 -2.11 7.43 -15.07
C PHE A 636 -2.47 8.81 -14.57
N PHE A 637 -3.63 8.92 -13.94
CA PHE A 637 -4.06 10.02 -13.07
C PHE A 637 -3.47 11.39 -13.44
N LEU A 638 -4.05 12.02 -14.47
CA LEU A 638 -3.64 13.31 -15.10
C LEU A 638 -2.41 13.28 -16.03
N THR A 639 -1.69 12.16 -16.13
CA THR A 639 -0.44 12.04 -16.92
C THR A 639 -0.60 11.04 -18.06
N ALA A 640 -0.10 11.41 -19.23
CA ALA A 640 0.10 10.53 -20.38
C ALA A 640 1.57 10.62 -20.83
N ILE A 641 2.20 9.46 -21.01
CA ILE A 641 3.56 9.33 -21.53
C ILE A 641 3.48 8.32 -22.66
N THR A 642 3.51 8.81 -23.89
CA THR A 642 3.49 7.98 -25.10
C THR A 642 4.65 8.40 -26.01
N PRO A 643 5.10 7.53 -26.92
CA PRO A 643 6.09 7.93 -27.92
C PRO A 643 5.68 9.19 -28.69
N GLU A 644 4.39 9.34 -28.98
CA GLU A 644 3.83 10.51 -29.67
C GLU A 644 3.94 11.77 -28.82
N THR A 645 3.49 11.74 -27.55
CA THR A 645 3.57 12.91 -26.66
C THR A 645 5.01 13.28 -26.33
N PHE A 646 5.88 12.29 -26.15
CA PHE A 646 7.30 12.52 -25.93
C PHE A 646 7.96 13.25 -27.10
N GLU A 647 7.66 12.85 -28.34
CA GLU A 647 8.22 13.50 -29.52
C GLU A 647 7.72 14.92 -29.72
N THR A 648 6.47 15.22 -29.36
CA THR A 648 5.94 16.59 -29.43
C THR A 648 6.51 17.47 -28.31
N ASP A 649 6.62 16.95 -27.08
CA ASP A 649 7.31 17.62 -25.97
C ASP A 649 8.78 17.90 -26.33
N ARG A 650 9.51 16.93 -26.90
CA ARG A 650 10.91 17.08 -27.32
C ARG A 650 11.08 18.23 -28.32
N LYS A 651 10.22 18.29 -29.34
CA LYS A 651 10.26 19.34 -30.37
C LYS A 651 10.08 20.74 -29.77
N LYS A 652 9.27 20.91 -28.73
CA LYS A 652 9.09 22.19 -28.04
C LYS A 652 10.43 22.76 -27.56
N PHE A 653 11.24 21.94 -26.91
CA PHE A 653 12.53 22.39 -26.35
C PHE A 653 13.61 22.53 -27.43
N GLU A 654 13.62 21.64 -28.43
CA GLU A 654 14.58 21.70 -29.55
C GLU A 654 14.40 22.93 -30.45
N GLN A 655 13.21 23.56 -30.46
CA GLN A 655 12.95 24.80 -31.17
C GLN A 655 13.70 26.01 -30.60
N TYR A 656 14.11 25.97 -29.33
CA TYR A 656 14.76 27.09 -28.64
C TYR A 656 16.09 26.67 -28.00
N PRO A 657 17.10 26.24 -28.77
CA PRO A 657 18.35 25.69 -28.25
C PRO A 657 19.19 26.69 -27.44
N GLN A 658 18.96 28.00 -27.61
CA GLN A 658 19.58 29.06 -26.81
C GLN A 658 19.00 29.16 -25.39
N ILE A 659 17.78 28.66 -25.17
CA ILE A 659 17.09 28.61 -23.87
C ILE A 659 17.23 27.22 -23.27
N PHE A 660 17.05 26.18 -24.08
CA PHE A 660 17.09 24.78 -23.66
C PHE A 660 18.29 24.10 -24.30
N ARG A 661 19.45 24.21 -23.65
CA ARG A 661 20.67 23.57 -24.14
C ARG A 661 20.60 22.09 -23.80
N ARG A 662 20.49 21.23 -24.81
CA ARG A 662 20.60 19.77 -24.62
C ARG A 662 21.99 19.40 -24.09
N VAL A 663 22.05 18.72 -22.94
CA VAL A 663 23.28 18.33 -22.26
C VAL A 663 23.44 16.80 -22.12
N TYR A 664 22.35 16.05 -22.24
CA TYR A 664 22.36 14.58 -22.26
C TYR A 664 21.33 14.05 -23.26
N GLU A 665 21.69 12.96 -23.93
CA GLU A 665 20.83 12.20 -24.85
C GLU A 665 21.34 10.76 -24.93
N LYS A 666 20.52 9.81 -24.48
CA LYS A 666 20.79 8.37 -24.61
C LYS A 666 19.51 7.57 -24.37
N ASP A 667 19.26 6.56 -25.19
CA ASP A 667 18.20 5.55 -25.00
C ASP A 667 16.84 6.17 -24.61
N ASP A 668 16.38 7.16 -25.39
CA ASP A 668 15.13 7.90 -25.21
C ASP A 668 15.01 8.68 -23.88
N VAL A 669 16.15 9.07 -23.31
CA VAL A 669 16.24 10.00 -22.17
C VAL A 669 17.03 11.25 -22.59
N PHE A 670 16.43 12.41 -22.38
CA PHE A 670 16.98 13.72 -22.75
C PHE A 670 17.02 14.63 -21.53
N ILE A 671 18.13 15.36 -21.36
CA ILE A 671 18.23 16.42 -20.35
C ILE A 671 18.60 17.72 -21.07
N TYR A 672 17.79 18.75 -20.84
CA TYR A 672 18.00 20.12 -21.29
C TYR A 672 18.34 20.99 -20.09
N ARG A 673 19.46 21.71 -20.16
CA ARG A 673 19.77 22.78 -19.22
C ARG A 673 18.99 24.03 -19.61
N PHE A 674 18.25 24.58 -18.66
CA PHE A 674 17.53 25.84 -18.81
C PHE A 674 18.50 27.03 -18.65
N VAL A 675 18.42 27.96 -19.60
CA VAL A 675 19.12 29.24 -19.58
C VAL A 675 18.06 30.32 -19.67
N ASP A 676 17.82 31.01 -18.57
CA ASP A 676 16.78 32.03 -18.49
C ASP A 676 17.06 33.18 -19.47
N PRO A 677 16.21 33.40 -20.50
CA PRO A 677 16.40 34.48 -21.46
C PRO A 677 15.98 35.85 -20.93
N GLY A 678 15.50 35.94 -19.68
CA GLY A 678 14.90 37.15 -19.10
C GLY A 678 13.43 37.33 -19.48
N THR A 679 12.78 38.32 -18.86
CA THR A 679 11.33 38.57 -19.02
C THR A 679 10.93 39.17 -20.37
N ASP A 680 11.91 39.65 -21.14
CA ASP A 680 11.67 40.34 -22.42
C ASP A 680 11.58 39.37 -23.61
N PHE A 681 11.90 38.08 -23.40
CA PHE A 681 11.75 37.06 -24.44
C PHE A 681 10.28 36.66 -24.56
N HIS A 682 9.78 36.71 -25.81
CA HIS A 682 8.45 36.24 -26.18
C HIS A 682 8.56 35.31 -27.38
N ALA A 683 7.92 34.15 -27.29
CA ALA A 683 7.77 33.24 -28.43
C ALA A 683 6.40 33.43 -29.10
N PRO A 684 6.25 33.07 -30.38
CA PRO A 684 4.93 32.94 -31.00
C PRO A 684 4.06 31.92 -30.23
N ASP A 685 2.77 32.21 -30.11
CA ASP A 685 1.82 31.26 -29.52
C ASP A 685 1.81 29.94 -30.31
N PRO A 686 1.80 28.78 -29.62
CA PRO A 686 1.76 27.49 -30.29
C PRO A 686 0.42 27.29 -30.99
N VAL A 687 0.45 26.62 -32.14
CA VAL A 687 -0.78 26.19 -32.83
C VAL A 687 -1.34 24.98 -32.10
N ASN A 688 -2.57 25.11 -31.59
CA ASN A 688 -3.28 24.00 -30.96
C ASN A 688 -4.16 23.27 -31.99
N PRO A 689 -3.83 22.02 -32.39
CA PRO A 689 -4.57 21.29 -33.42
C PRO A 689 -5.95 20.83 -32.95
N TYR A 690 -6.21 20.80 -31.64
CA TYR A 690 -7.49 20.37 -31.08
C TYR A 690 -8.48 21.52 -30.95
N LEU A 691 -8.03 22.77 -30.99
CA LEU A 691 -8.89 23.94 -30.83
C LEU A 691 -9.76 24.16 -32.08
N VAL A 692 -11.08 24.02 -31.93
CA VAL A 692 -12.06 24.22 -33.01
C VAL A 692 -12.63 25.63 -33.01
N LEU A 693 -12.99 26.13 -31.83
CA LEU A 693 -13.55 27.46 -31.63
C LEU A 693 -12.91 28.09 -30.40
N SER A 694 -12.36 29.30 -30.54
CA SER A 694 -11.87 30.08 -29.41
C SER A 694 -13.00 30.48 -28.46
N ALA A 695 -12.66 30.83 -27.22
CA ALA A 695 -13.66 31.26 -26.25
C ALA A 695 -14.48 32.47 -26.73
N THR A 696 -13.84 33.40 -27.43
CA THR A 696 -14.50 34.58 -28.01
C THR A 696 -15.52 34.21 -29.08
N ALA A 697 -15.23 33.19 -29.90
CA ALA A 697 -16.14 32.69 -30.94
C ALA A 697 -17.30 31.84 -30.37
N ALA A 698 -17.05 31.11 -29.28
CA ALA A 698 -18.02 30.24 -28.63
C ALA A 698 -18.88 30.94 -27.56
N GLY A 699 -18.41 32.08 -27.05
CA GLY A 699 -18.88 32.74 -25.83
C GLY A 699 -20.39 32.94 -25.76
N GLY A 700 -20.99 32.47 -24.66
CA GLY A 700 -22.40 32.66 -24.32
C GLY A 700 -23.40 31.79 -25.09
N ARG A 701 -22.96 30.98 -26.06
CA ARG A 701 -23.86 30.08 -26.79
C ARG A 701 -24.25 28.86 -25.93
N PRO A 702 -25.53 28.45 -25.94
CA PRO A 702 -25.96 27.19 -25.34
C PRO A 702 -25.19 26.00 -25.94
N ALA A 703 -24.93 24.99 -25.11
CA ALA A 703 -24.20 23.78 -25.53
C ALA A 703 -24.84 23.11 -26.75
N ASP A 704 -26.17 23.03 -26.76
CA ASP A 704 -26.94 22.43 -27.86
C ASP A 704 -26.78 23.18 -29.18
N ASP A 705 -26.65 24.51 -29.13
CA ASP A 705 -26.47 25.34 -30.32
C ASP A 705 -25.06 25.16 -30.90
N LEU A 706 -24.05 25.08 -30.03
CA LEU A 706 -22.67 24.77 -30.44
C LEU A 706 -22.58 23.36 -31.01
N ALA A 707 -23.15 22.35 -30.34
CA ALA A 707 -23.16 20.98 -30.81
C ALA A 707 -23.81 20.88 -32.20
N ARG A 708 -24.97 21.50 -32.39
CA ARG A 708 -25.65 21.56 -33.71
C ARG A 708 -24.80 22.27 -34.77
N ALA A 709 -24.15 23.38 -34.42
CA ALA A 709 -23.26 24.10 -35.33
C ALA A 709 -22.04 23.27 -35.76
N LEU A 710 -21.59 22.36 -34.90
CA LEU A 710 -20.49 21.41 -35.15
C LEU A 710 -20.96 20.11 -35.83
N GLY A 711 -22.25 19.99 -36.16
CA GLY A 711 -22.84 18.79 -36.75
C GLY A 711 -22.97 17.60 -35.79
N ALA A 712 -22.82 17.84 -34.48
CA ALA A 712 -22.88 16.81 -33.45
C ALA A 712 -24.27 16.70 -32.81
N THR A 713 -24.61 15.50 -32.34
CA THR A 713 -25.83 15.28 -31.55
C THR A 713 -25.67 15.94 -30.17
N PRO A 714 -26.53 16.90 -29.79
CA PRO A 714 -26.48 17.51 -28.46
C PRO A 714 -26.71 16.47 -27.37
N LEU A 715 -25.81 16.43 -26.39
CA LEU A 715 -25.90 15.43 -25.32
C LEU A 715 -26.72 15.92 -24.14
N GLY A 716 -26.75 17.21 -23.81
CA GLY A 716 -27.39 17.71 -22.58
C GLY A 716 -26.92 16.97 -21.31
N ILE A 717 -25.64 16.58 -21.26
CA ILE A 717 -24.99 16.01 -20.08
C ILE A 717 -24.45 17.17 -19.25
N SER A 718 -24.68 17.16 -17.94
CA SER A 718 -24.14 18.19 -17.05
C SER A 718 -22.62 18.20 -17.07
N ALA A 719 -22.04 19.40 -17.05
CA ALA A 719 -20.61 19.56 -16.89
C ALA A 719 -20.12 18.93 -15.56
N VAL A 720 -18.93 18.34 -15.59
CA VAL A 720 -18.24 17.80 -14.42
C VAL A 720 -16.94 18.54 -14.27
N ASP A 721 -16.77 19.25 -13.15
CA ASP A 721 -15.53 19.94 -12.83
C ASP A 721 -15.06 20.90 -13.94
N GLY A 722 -16.00 21.68 -14.45
CA GLY A 722 -15.77 22.62 -15.55
C GLY A 722 -15.64 21.98 -16.93
N LEU A 723 -15.63 20.65 -17.06
CA LEU A 723 -15.60 19.98 -18.36
C LEU A 723 -17.02 19.66 -18.83
N GLU A 724 -17.38 20.06 -20.04
CA GLU A 724 -18.66 19.75 -20.67
C GLU A 724 -18.43 18.99 -21.98
N LEU A 725 -19.14 17.87 -22.17
CA LEU A 725 -19.15 17.15 -23.44
C LEU A 725 -20.35 17.60 -24.27
N LEU A 726 -20.09 18.35 -25.35
CA LEU A 726 -21.10 18.98 -26.18
C LEU A 726 -21.82 17.97 -27.09
N GLY A 727 -21.06 17.10 -27.74
CA GLY A 727 -21.58 16.21 -28.78
C GLY A 727 -20.62 15.11 -29.20
N VAL A 728 -21.17 14.08 -29.85
CA VAL A 728 -20.43 12.94 -30.41
C VAL A 728 -20.88 12.70 -31.86
N ILE A 729 -19.94 12.42 -32.75
CA ILE A 729 -20.16 12.04 -34.14
C ILE A 729 -19.38 10.75 -34.41
N PRO A 730 -20.03 9.64 -34.82
CA PRO A 730 -19.31 8.44 -35.19
C PRO A 730 -18.78 8.58 -36.62
N THR A 731 -17.56 8.09 -36.88
CA THR A 731 -17.01 8.08 -38.26
C THR A 731 -17.81 7.14 -39.17
N SER A 732 -18.39 6.07 -38.59
CA SER A 732 -19.32 5.17 -39.25
C SER A 732 -20.46 4.76 -38.32
N ARG A 733 -21.67 4.57 -38.88
CA ARG A 733 -22.79 3.96 -38.15
C ARG A 733 -22.81 2.44 -38.23
N GLU A 734 -21.94 1.86 -39.03
CA GLU A 734 -21.75 0.41 -39.16
C GLU A 734 -20.27 0.07 -38.95
N VAL A 735 -19.98 -0.93 -38.12
CA VAL A 735 -18.61 -1.35 -37.80
C VAL A 735 -18.55 -2.87 -37.73
N GLU A 736 -17.52 -3.48 -38.29
CA GLU A 736 -17.36 -4.93 -38.23
C GLU A 736 -16.82 -5.38 -36.87
N GLN A 737 -17.14 -6.62 -36.50
CA GLN A 737 -16.50 -7.28 -35.35
C GLN A 737 -14.97 -7.29 -35.51
N GLY A 738 -14.24 -6.87 -34.48
CA GLY A 738 -12.78 -6.82 -34.49
C GLY A 738 -12.18 -5.53 -35.05
N GLU A 739 -13.00 -4.65 -35.66
CA GLU A 739 -12.58 -3.31 -36.05
C GLU A 739 -12.61 -2.33 -34.87
N THR A 740 -12.23 -1.09 -35.13
CA THR A 740 -12.28 0.00 -34.15
C THR A 740 -13.33 1.02 -34.58
N LEU A 741 -14.30 1.28 -33.69
CA LEU A 741 -15.22 2.39 -33.84
C LEU A 741 -14.52 3.68 -33.44
N GLU A 742 -14.44 4.64 -34.36
CA GLU A 742 -13.93 5.98 -34.07
C GLU A 742 -15.09 6.96 -33.84
N LEU A 743 -14.97 7.75 -32.79
CA LEU A 743 -15.92 8.76 -32.39
C LEU A 743 -15.22 10.11 -32.32
N VAL A 744 -15.70 11.10 -33.06
CA VAL A 744 -15.30 12.49 -32.93
C VAL A 744 -16.14 13.13 -31.84
N THR A 745 -15.50 13.70 -30.83
CA THR A 745 -16.16 14.28 -29.66
C THR A 745 -15.75 15.73 -29.48
N TYR A 746 -16.68 16.55 -29.00
CA TYR A 746 -16.44 17.97 -28.78
C TYR A 746 -16.62 18.30 -27.31
N TYR A 747 -15.60 18.91 -26.73
CA TYR A 747 -15.60 19.33 -25.34
C TYR A 747 -15.52 20.85 -25.21
N ARG A 748 -16.07 21.37 -24.11
CA ARG A 748 -15.94 22.77 -23.73
C ARG A 748 -15.51 22.88 -22.28
N GLN A 749 -14.54 23.75 -22.01
CA GLN A 749 -14.21 24.14 -20.63
C GLN A 749 -15.16 25.26 -20.21
N THR A 750 -15.98 25.04 -19.19
CA THR A 750 -17.02 25.95 -18.68
C THR A 750 -16.69 26.58 -17.33
N GLY A 751 -15.54 26.23 -16.75
CA GLY A 751 -15.05 26.74 -15.47
C GLY A 751 -13.70 26.11 -15.11
N PRO A 752 -13.20 26.26 -13.87
CA PRO A 752 -11.92 25.67 -13.47
C PRO A 752 -12.00 24.14 -13.39
N ALA A 753 -10.93 23.47 -13.84
CA ALA A 753 -10.80 22.03 -13.72
C ALA A 753 -10.68 21.59 -12.26
N GLY A 754 -11.48 20.60 -11.88
CA GLY A 754 -11.47 19.98 -10.55
C GLY A 754 -10.19 19.16 -10.29
N PRO A 755 -9.89 18.83 -9.01
CA PRO A 755 -8.61 18.25 -8.63
C PRO A 755 -8.41 16.80 -9.08
N LEU A 756 -9.48 16.10 -9.46
CA LEU A 756 -9.42 14.74 -9.99
C LEU A 756 -9.78 14.76 -11.49
N PRO A 757 -9.29 13.80 -12.29
CA PRO A 757 -9.64 13.71 -13.71
C PRO A 757 -11.13 13.44 -13.91
N ALA A 758 -11.72 14.11 -14.91
CA ALA A 758 -13.04 13.81 -15.43
C ALA A 758 -12.91 12.81 -16.59
N TYR A 759 -13.68 11.71 -16.51
CA TYR A 759 -13.73 10.66 -17.53
C TYR A 759 -15.07 10.68 -18.24
N ALA A 760 -15.02 10.56 -19.56
CA ALA A 760 -16.15 10.18 -20.38
C ALA A 760 -16.17 8.64 -20.51
N PHE A 761 -17.24 8.03 -20.01
CA PHE A 761 -17.51 6.60 -20.14
C PHE A 761 -18.37 6.37 -21.37
N TYR A 762 -17.77 5.80 -22.42
CA TYR A 762 -18.46 5.39 -23.63
C TYR A 762 -18.87 3.93 -23.48
N ARG A 763 -20.15 3.65 -23.64
CA ARG A 763 -20.69 2.30 -23.48
C ARG A 763 -21.64 1.96 -24.62
N LEU A 764 -21.33 0.87 -25.31
CA LEU A 764 -22.17 0.27 -26.33
C LEU A 764 -22.87 -0.95 -25.76
N GLU A 765 -24.19 -1.01 -25.95
CA GLU A 765 -25.03 -2.08 -25.43
C GLU A 765 -26.15 -2.45 -26.40
N THR A 766 -26.33 -3.75 -26.64
CA THR A 766 -27.39 -4.27 -27.52
C THR A 766 -28.60 -4.79 -26.74
N ALA A 767 -29.68 -5.12 -27.45
CA ALA A 767 -30.89 -5.66 -26.85
C ALA A 767 -30.64 -7.04 -26.20
N TRP A 768 -31.33 -7.26 -25.07
CA TRP A 768 -31.16 -8.46 -24.27
C TRP A 768 -32.00 -9.64 -24.79
N PRO A 769 -31.42 -10.85 -24.90
CA PRO A 769 -32.11 -11.98 -25.50
C PRO A 769 -33.14 -12.65 -24.57
N ASP A 770 -33.10 -12.41 -23.25
CA ASP A 770 -33.95 -13.11 -22.26
C ASP A 770 -34.50 -12.15 -21.19
N ARG A 771 -35.66 -12.49 -20.62
CA ARG A 771 -36.30 -11.79 -19.50
C ARG A 771 -35.49 -11.86 -18.21
N TRP A 772 -34.64 -12.88 -18.04
CA TRP A 772 -33.75 -12.97 -16.87
C TRP A 772 -32.75 -11.81 -16.78
N PHE A 773 -32.37 -11.22 -17.92
CA PHE A 773 -31.55 -10.00 -17.96
C PHE A 773 -32.28 -8.82 -17.29
N LEU A 774 -33.60 -8.75 -17.37
CA LEU A 774 -34.38 -7.66 -16.78
C LEU A 774 -34.51 -7.76 -15.24
N SER A 775 -34.01 -8.83 -14.63
CA SER A 775 -34.05 -8.98 -13.18
C SER A 775 -32.99 -8.13 -12.49
N ARG A 776 -33.43 -7.22 -11.64
CA ARG A 776 -32.55 -6.34 -10.84
C ARG A 776 -31.53 -7.07 -9.95
N PHE A 777 -31.78 -8.33 -9.60
CA PHE A 777 -30.92 -9.08 -8.68
C PHE A 777 -30.01 -10.10 -9.36
N VAL A 778 -30.34 -10.53 -10.58
CA VAL A 778 -29.56 -11.56 -11.27
C VAL A 778 -29.17 -11.16 -12.68
N GLY A 779 -29.61 -10.01 -13.18
CA GLY A 779 -29.40 -9.58 -14.57
C GLY A 779 -27.92 -9.51 -14.93
N LYS A 780 -27.10 -8.79 -14.16
CA LYS A 780 -25.67 -8.67 -14.42
C LYS A 780 -24.87 -9.96 -14.17
N PRO A 781 -25.07 -10.70 -13.07
CA PRO A 781 -24.46 -12.03 -12.91
C PRO A 781 -24.85 -13.01 -14.02
N TYR A 782 -26.12 -13.00 -14.45
CA TYR A 782 -26.62 -13.84 -15.53
C TYR A 782 -26.04 -13.43 -16.88
N GLN A 783 -25.94 -12.13 -17.17
CA GLN A 783 -25.23 -11.62 -18.36
C GLN A 783 -23.80 -12.15 -18.37
N THR A 784 -23.06 -11.96 -17.28
CA THR A 784 -21.65 -12.37 -17.19
C THR A 784 -21.53 -13.87 -17.46
N PHE A 785 -22.41 -14.68 -16.86
CA PHE A 785 -22.45 -16.12 -17.09
C PHE A 785 -22.81 -16.46 -18.54
N TYR A 786 -23.82 -15.81 -19.13
CA TYR A 786 -24.27 -16.02 -20.50
C TYR A 786 -23.20 -15.66 -21.53
N GLU A 787 -22.57 -14.49 -21.39
CA GLU A 787 -21.47 -14.03 -22.24
C GLU A 787 -20.28 -15.00 -22.19
N GLN A 788 -19.95 -15.51 -21.00
CA GLN A 788 -18.91 -16.54 -20.83
C GLN A 788 -19.30 -17.88 -21.46
N GLU A 789 -20.53 -18.35 -21.24
CA GLU A 789 -21.02 -19.65 -21.75
C GLU A 789 -21.12 -19.65 -23.27
N LYS A 790 -21.63 -18.56 -23.86
CA LYS A 790 -21.81 -18.42 -25.30
C LYS A 790 -20.59 -17.85 -26.01
N ASN A 791 -19.58 -17.42 -25.25
CA ASN A 791 -18.42 -16.70 -25.76
C ASN A 791 -18.82 -15.49 -26.62
N VAL A 792 -19.78 -14.70 -26.15
CA VAL A 792 -20.28 -13.50 -26.85
C VAL A 792 -20.14 -12.26 -25.96
N VAL A 793 -20.17 -11.07 -26.57
CA VAL A 793 -20.18 -9.79 -25.85
C VAL A 793 -21.42 -8.98 -26.23
N LEU A 794 -22.27 -8.70 -25.24
CA LEU A 794 -23.49 -7.89 -25.39
C LEU A 794 -23.26 -6.42 -25.00
N ARG A 795 -22.19 -6.16 -24.23
CA ARG A 795 -21.82 -4.84 -23.75
C ARG A 795 -20.31 -4.63 -23.77
N PHE A 796 -19.85 -3.51 -24.32
CA PHE A 796 -18.44 -3.12 -24.31
C PHE A 796 -18.32 -1.59 -24.29
N GLY A 797 -17.10 -1.08 -24.09
CA GLY A 797 -16.87 0.35 -23.97
C GLY A 797 -15.48 0.69 -23.48
N ALA A 798 -15.23 1.98 -23.29
CA ALA A 798 -13.97 2.49 -22.77
C ALA A 798 -14.20 3.76 -21.94
N PRO A 799 -13.60 3.86 -20.73
CA PRO A 799 -13.43 5.16 -20.08
C PRO A 799 -12.29 5.92 -20.75
N ARG A 800 -12.49 7.22 -21.02
CA ARG A 800 -11.48 8.11 -21.62
C ARG A 800 -11.46 9.46 -20.90
N THR A 801 -10.26 9.97 -20.64
CA THR A 801 -10.09 11.41 -20.38
C THR A 801 -10.14 12.14 -21.71
N ALA A 802 -10.61 13.39 -21.73
CA ALA A 802 -10.58 14.17 -22.96
C ALA A 802 -9.14 14.29 -23.48
N LEU A 803 -8.96 14.12 -24.78
CA LEU A 803 -7.68 14.12 -25.49
C LEU A 803 -6.67 13.11 -24.93
N ASP A 804 -7.13 12.01 -24.31
CA ASP A 804 -6.30 10.98 -23.67
C ASP A 804 -5.24 11.56 -22.69
N SER A 805 -5.51 12.74 -22.12
CA SER A 805 -4.57 13.53 -21.29
C SER A 805 -3.33 14.06 -22.01
N GLU A 806 -3.26 13.99 -23.35
CA GLU A 806 -2.21 14.63 -24.16
C GLU A 806 -2.24 16.15 -24.00
N PHE A 807 -3.44 16.75 -24.10
CA PHE A 807 -3.66 18.16 -23.77
C PHE A 807 -4.76 18.28 -22.71
N PRO A 808 -4.42 18.15 -21.42
CA PRO A 808 -5.40 18.01 -20.36
C PRO A 808 -6.22 19.30 -20.13
N ASN A 809 -7.48 19.13 -19.72
CA ASN A 809 -8.49 20.19 -19.75
C ASN A 809 -8.25 21.38 -18.81
N TYR A 810 -7.36 21.26 -17.84
CA TYR A 810 -6.96 22.40 -17.00
C TYR A 810 -6.04 23.39 -17.73
N LEU A 811 -5.51 23.03 -18.91
CA LEU A 811 -4.74 23.92 -19.79
C LEU A 811 -5.61 24.64 -20.82
N TRP A 812 -6.91 24.32 -20.87
CA TRP A 812 -7.81 24.82 -21.90
C TRP A 812 -8.31 26.23 -21.56
N GLU A 813 -8.40 27.08 -22.57
CA GLU A 813 -9.10 28.37 -22.46
C GLU A 813 -10.57 28.15 -22.05
N GLU A 814 -11.02 28.87 -21.02
CA GLU A 814 -12.41 28.83 -20.58
C GLU A 814 -13.34 29.36 -21.68
N GLY A 815 -14.33 28.56 -22.05
CA GLY A 815 -15.31 28.83 -23.11
C GLY A 815 -14.93 28.26 -24.47
N ALA A 816 -13.66 27.91 -24.70
CA ALA A 816 -13.21 27.34 -25.96
C ALA A 816 -13.70 25.90 -26.17
N VAL A 817 -13.78 25.49 -27.44
CA VAL A 817 -14.24 24.16 -27.87
C VAL A 817 -13.09 23.37 -28.47
N TYR A 818 -12.90 22.15 -27.96
CA TYR A 818 -11.85 21.24 -28.37
C TYR A 818 -12.43 19.98 -29.02
N LEU A 819 -11.76 19.50 -30.06
CA LEU A 819 -12.03 18.27 -30.79
C LEU A 819 -11.17 17.14 -30.24
N ASP A 820 -11.79 16.01 -29.92
CA ASP A 820 -11.12 14.77 -29.53
C ASP A 820 -11.59 13.61 -30.42
N THR A 821 -10.75 12.59 -30.57
CA THR A 821 -11.07 11.37 -31.33
C THR A 821 -10.91 10.16 -30.42
N VAL A 822 -12.03 9.50 -30.14
CA VAL A 822 -12.11 8.34 -29.26
C VAL A 822 -12.20 7.07 -30.08
N SER A 823 -11.20 6.20 -29.92
CA SER A 823 -11.15 4.87 -30.53
C SER A 823 -11.65 3.79 -29.55
N ILE A 824 -12.69 3.06 -29.95
CA ILE A 824 -13.29 1.96 -29.18
C ILE A 824 -13.16 0.65 -29.97
N PRO A 825 -12.32 -0.30 -29.55
CA PRO A 825 -12.21 -1.59 -30.21
C PRO A 825 -13.50 -2.40 -30.05
N VAL A 826 -14.07 -2.88 -31.16
CA VAL A 826 -15.25 -3.74 -31.17
C VAL A 826 -14.78 -5.19 -31.00
N PRO A 827 -15.20 -5.90 -29.93
CA PRO A 827 -14.78 -7.27 -29.72
C PRO A 827 -15.14 -8.16 -30.91
N ARG A 828 -14.23 -9.07 -31.30
CA ARG A 828 -14.49 -10.05 -32.38
C ARG A 828 -15.71 -10.94 -32.12
N ASN A 829 -16.08 -11.09 -30.86
CA ASN A 829 -17.22 -11.87 -30.41
C ASN A 829 -18.41 -11.01 -29.95
N ALA A 830 -18.44 -9.72 -30.30
CA ALA A 830 -19.63 -8.88 -30.08
C ALA A 830 -20.80 -9.42 -30.91
N VAL A 831 -22.00 -9.56 -30.33
CA VAL A 831 -23.16 -10.09 -31.09
C VAL A 831 -23.54 -9.14 -32.23
N PRO A 832 -23.67 -9.57 -33.49
CA PRO A 832 -24.12 -8.69 -34.57
C PRO A 832 -25.51 -8.12 -34.27
N GLY A 833 -25.69 -6.81 -34.46
CA GLY A 833 -26.93 -6.13 -34.12
C GLY A 833 -26.78 -4.65 -33.89
N LEU A 834 -27.84 -4.04 -33.37
CA LEU A 834 -27.90 -2.62 -33.08
C LEU A 834 -27.50 -2.36 -31.63
N TYR A 835 -26.41 -1.61 -31.44
CA TYR A 835 -25.91 -1.19 -30.14
C TYR A 835 -26.28 0.27 -29.90
N THR A 836 -26.82 0.55 -28.71
CA THR A 836 -26.98 1.92 -28.22
C THR A 836 -25.67 2.39 -27.63
N LEU A 837 -25.09 3.46 -28.19
CA LEU A 837 -24.00 4.19 -27.55
C LEU A 837 -24.58 5.11 -26.49
N SER A 838 -24.16 4.91 -25.25
CA SER A 838 -24.43 5.78 -24.13
C SER A 838 -23.14 6.42 -23.64
N VAL A 839 -23.23 7.68 -23.20
CA VAL A 839 -22.09 8.43 -22.70
C VAL A 839 -22.41 9.03 -21.33
N LYS A 840 -21.48 8.88 -20.40
CA LYS A 840 -21.53 9.50 -19.07
C LYS A 840 -20.25 10.29 -18.85
N LEU A 841 -20.37 11.51 -18.33
CA LEU A 841 -19.23 12.25 -17.81
C LEU A 841 -19.23 12.13 -16.29
N GLU A 842 -18.09 11.73 -15.70
CA GLU A 842 -17.98 11.55 -14.24
C GLU A 842 -16.53 11.75 -13.77
N ARG A 843 -16.40 12.22 -12.52
CA ARG A 843 -15.12 12.34 -11.84
C ARG A 843 -14.61 10.94 -11.45
N ALA A 844 -13.40 10.58 -11.89
CA ALA A 844 -12.81 9.30 -11.48
C ALA A 844 -12.03 9.44 -10.17
N ALA A 845 -12.41 8.63 -9.20
CA ALA A 845 -11.58 8.36 -8.03
C ALA A 845 -10.37 7.49 -8.43
N PHE A 846 -9.30 7.54 -7.64
CA PHE A 846 -8.13 6.72 -7.87
C PHE A 846 -8.47 5.22 -7.77
N SER A 847 -9.20 4.83 -6.72
CA SER A 847 -9.85 3.52 -6.64
C SER A 847 -11.35 3.70 -6.91
N PRO A 848 -11.94 3.01 -7.90
CA PRO A 848 -13.35 3.17 -8.24
C PRO A 848 -14.27 3.02 -7.02
N ASN A 849 -15.28 3.88 -6.98
CA ASN A 849 -16.39 3.71 -6.06
C ASN A 849 -17.51 2.96 -6.78
N HIS A 850 -18.20 2.12 -6.05
CA HIS A 850 -19.27 1.29 -6.58
C HIS A 850 -20.58 1.57 -5.90
N GLU A 851 -21.68 1.38 -6.62
CA GLU A 851 -23.01 1.25 -6.05
C GLU A 851 -23.44 -0.21 -6.03
N LEU A 852 -24.44 -0.56 -5.22
CA LEU A 852 -24.97 -1.94 -5.21
C LEU A 852 -25.46 -2.40 -6.59
N ARG A 853 -26.01 -1.46 -7.38
CA ARG A 853 -26.42 -1.72 -8.76
C ARG A 853 -25.27 -2.13 -9.67
N ASP A 854 -24.03 -1.77 -9.35
CA ASP A 854 -22.86 -2.12 -10.17
C ASP A 854 -22.56 -3.62 -10.15
N TYR A 855 -23.08 -4.35 -9.17
CA TYR A 855 -22.90 -5.79 -9.06
C TYR A 855 -24.13 -6.58 -9.53
N MET A 856 -25.31 -5.96 -9.50
CA MET A 856 -26.59 -6.68 -9.59
C MET A 856 -27.43 -6.27 -10.80
N ASP A 857 -27.36 -4.98 -11.17
CA ASP A 857 -28.21 -4.35 -12.18
C ASP A 857 -27.46 -4.17 -13.50
N LEU A 858 -28.20 -4.23 -14.59
CA LEU A 858 -27.69 -3.88 -15.90
C LEU A 858 -27.59 -2.35 -16.06
N ASP A 859 -28.49 -1.59 -15.43
CA ASP A 859 -28.43 -0.14 -15.30
C ASP A 859 -27.51 0.28 -14.15
N ASP A 860 -26.22 -0.02 -14.30
CA ASP A 860 -25.20 0.28 -13.28
C ASP A 860 -24.79 1.77 -13.26
N SER A 861 -23.89 2.13 -12.33
CA SER A 861 -23.41 3.50 -12.16
C SER A 861 -22.76 4.07 -13.41
N LEU A 862 -22.24 3.25 -14.32
CA LEU A 862 -21.62 3.69 -15.56
C LEU A 862 -22.62 3.86 -16.71
N GLN A 863 -23.91 3.59 -16.48
CA GLN A 863 -24.94 3.86 -17.48
C GLN A 863 -25.02 5.36 -17.76
N GLY A 864 -24.74 5.73 -19.02
CA GLY A 864 -24.81 7.09 -19.50
C GLY A 864 -26.14 7.43 -20.17
N LYS A 865 -26.21 8.65 -20.69
CA LYS A 865 -27.31 9.07 -21.55
C LYS A 865 -27.15 8.42 -22.93
N PRO A 866 -28.19 7.75 -23.48
CA PRO A 866 -28.18 7.28 -24.86
C PRO A 866 -27.97 8.44 -25.83
N VAL A 867 -27.04 8.26 -26.77
CA VAL A 867 -26.62 9.31 -27.71
C VAL A 867 -27.01 8.95 -29.14
N LEU A 868 -26.66 7.74 -29.57
CA LEU A 868 -26.87 7.27 -30.94
C LEU A 868 -26.84 5.74 -30.99
N GLU A 869 -27.20 5.19 -32.15
CA GLU A 869 -27.14 3.75 -32.41
C GLU A 869 -26.04 3.43 -33.42
N ILE A 870 -25.30 2.36 -33.16
CA ILE A 870 -24.24 1.79 -34.01
C ILE A 870 -24.63 0.36 -34.36
N ARG A 871 -24.60 0.01 -35.64
CA ARG A 871 -24.79 -1.37 -36.08
C ARG A 871 -23.44 -2.10 -36.08
N VAL A 872 -23.32 -3.13 -35.27
CA VAL A 872 -22.19 -4.07 -35.36
C VAL A 872 -22.57 -5.17 -36.34
N ILE A 873 -21.78 -5.35 -37.39
CA ILE A 873 -21.97 -6.43 -38.37
C ILE A 873 -20.95 -7.55 -38.14
N ALA A 874 -21.31 -8.77 -38.52
CA ALA A 874 -20.39 -9.90 -38.42
C ALA A 874 -19.15 -9.61 -39.28
N ALA A 875 -17.96 -9.94 -38.78
CA ALA A 875 -16.77 -9.91 -39.62
C ALA A 875 -17.05 -10.81 -40.84
N GLY A 876 -16.76 -10.32 -42.04
CA GLY A 876 -16.83 -11.17 -43.23
C GLY A 876 -16.00 -12.44 -43.00
N ASP A 877 -16.44 -13.60 -43.51
CA ASP A 877 -15.66 -14.85 -43.49
C ASP A 877 -14.41 -14.70 -44.39
N GLU A 878 -13.46 -13.85 -44.00
CA GLU A 878 -12.11 -13.89 -44.50
C GLU A 878 -11.48 -15.14 -43.90
N THR A 879 -11.51 -16.20 -44.70
CA THR A 879 -10.70 -17.39 -44.46
C THR A 879 -9.27 -16.89 -44.25
N PRO A 880 -8.63 -17.15 -43.09
CA PRO A 880 -7.29 -16.63 -42.84
C PRO A 880 -6.38 -17.16 -43.94
N SER A 881 -5.84 -16.26 -44.76
CA SER A 881 -4.85 -16.61 -45.76
C SER A 881 -3.65 -17.19 -45.01
N SER A 882 -3.50 -18.51 -45.13
CA SER A 882 -2.51 -19.36 -44.47
C SER A 882 -1.07 -18.86 -44.60
#